data_AF-A0A6P8IIL6-F1
#
_entry.id   AF-A0A6P8IIL6-F1
#
_cell.length_a   1.000
_cell.length_b   1.000
_cell.length_c   1.000
_cell.angle_alpha   90.00
_cell.angle_beta   90.00
_cell.angle_gamma   90.00
#
_symmetry.space_group_name_H-M   'P 1'
#
loop_
_entity.id
_entity.type
_entity.pdbx_description
1 polymer ?
#
loop_
_entity_poly.entity_id
_entity_poly.type
_entity_poly.pdbx_seq_one_letter_code
_entity_poly.pdbx_strand_id
1 'polypeptide(L)'
;MAATSENIAVNRTGCFSTAEWLVERARQSLKHKDLYEAKSWLLTAKTLYPRDFHVQHEAYNIERNAKKVKESAILFYDMFVQFPNESLLWEDIQNITEALERNEIDPQGVFLKEMFNSLPQDAQREILLQAAGRCKDCIEKCRMMLLLMRRFPDAIPKNGITLTEMLIDAENSEYPTNPLNQYRKLLVNDVLPHLLTSERVVITENWSAETEKEGRQPGISQPTVLKWLELSIQFYSFCATFLPNPVEQQLLSPTASSGPQVKDTREIVSSVQEGRGPWGSLFDIFCLVAKKCEWTEILRTQDMLNPVVHRSIKERWLCISEIHQWLKKAAKHGTTERVINESQEKTGVFYAIIIIFFQSVWEYCKVVNKLDSGVNTSLSSSVPLVLLEDVGADKTSIDGWAGGASSEGSSAPKKKKKKGGTAPSSPSKEDSRAKQTATITVNKSCGNVSTSLPDEFVVSVDTWHILNTHSDYKSGFTRVLAEWHIDQWIWMESFKVDRMVYKAKYKKVVDFLKEQKGFLESDPFAQQEVFIRGSLQMSCCYFYLGEYRNSCAEALNALRFFSSQSINTTDVKSLKRGISTMQGSSNRDTNAMGPSQLIFPGRVLQLIPCTEGEALSFCVRLLITCFKQKISHETRSGDLVGHMIILLQYDWPKEDQTFYELLERIRSHGGLTYRKFFNYIVNIDILEEFAYLSSEGVLKLELLPKSTSTSRSRTVTRGVNKGAKEDFRATLEKQVSRSEENIEVILRTFLEEERDSIINCL
;
A
#
# COMPACT_ATOMS: atom_id res chain seq x y z
N MET A 1 -73.17 -67.00 -0.89
CA MET A 1 -72.11 -66.60 0.04
C MET A 1 -70.80 -67.20 -0.44
N ALA A 2 -69.78 -66.36 -0.59
CA ALA A 2 -68.34 -66.66 -0.69
C ALA A 2 -67.85 -67.78 -1.64
N ALA A 3 -67.28 -67.33 -2.76
CA ALA A 3 -66.26 -68.04 -3.51
C ALA A 3 -64.94 -68.10 -2.71
N THR A 4 -64.19 -69.20 -2.83
CA THR A 4 -62.73 -69.20 -2.62
C THR A 4 -62.09 -70.01 -3.73
N SER A 5 -61.43 -69.27 -4.63
CA SER A 5 -60.51 -69.75 -5.66
C SER A 5 -59.19 -70.12 -5.00
N GLU A 6 -58.68 -71.33 -5.24
CA GLU A 6 -57.26 -71.63 -5.04
C GLU A 6 -56.46 -71.00 -6.19
N ASN A 7 -55.77 -69.92 -5.85
CA ASN A 7 -54.91 -69.15 -6.73
C ASN A 7 -53.62 -69.92 -7.03
N ILE A 8 -53.44 -70.23 -8.31
CA ILE A 8 -52.14 -70.43 -8.93
C ILE A 8 -51.33 -69.14 -8.71
N ALA A 9 -50.36 -69.17 -7.80
CA ALA A 9 -49.38 -68.11 -7.67
C ALA A 9 -48.40 -68.20 -8.84
N VAL A 10 -48.81 -67.61 -9.97
CA VAL A 10 -47.92 -67.12 -11.02
C VAL A 10 -46.93 -66.19 -10.35
N ASN A 11 -45.72 -66.70 -10.08
CA ASN A 11 -44.57 -65.87 -9.77
C ASN A 11 -44.41 -64.88 -10.92
N ARG A 12 -44.60 -63.59 -10.62
CA ARG A 12 -44.32 -62.48 -11.53
C ARG A 12 -42.83 -62.50 -11.87
N THR A 13 -42.48 -63.25 -12.91
CA THR A 13 -41.26 -63.04 -13.67
C THR A 13 -41.38 -61.67 -14.31
N GLY A 14 -40.60 -60.70 -13.81
CA GLY A 14 -40.32 -59.49 -14.57
C GLY A 14 -39.82 -59.92 -15.94
N CYS A 15 -40.46 -59.42 -17.00
CA CYS A 15 -40.10 -59.70 -18.37
C CYS A 15 -38.74 -59.03 -18.64
N PHE A 16 -37.65 -59.70 -18.30
CA PHE A 16 -36.32 -59.29 -18.72
C PHE A 16 -36.24 -59.46 -20.24
N SER A 17 -35.70 -58.47 -20.94
CA SER A 17 -35.36 -58.65 -22.35
C SER A 17 -34.36 -59.80 -22.49
N THR A 18 -34.37 -60.54 -23.60
CA THR A 18 -33.42 -61.65 -23.82
C THR A 18 -31.96 -61.20 -23.67
N ALA A 19 -31.67 -59.93 -23.96
CA ALA A 19 -30.37 -59.30 -23.74
C ALA A 19 -30.04 -59.16 -22.25
N GLU A 20 -30.97 -58.66 -21.43
CA GLU A 20 -30.81 -58.53 -19.97
C GLU A 20 -30.61 -59.90 -19.29
N TRP A 21 -31.29 -60.94 -19.77
CA TRP A 21 -31.12 -62.29 -19.24
C TRP A 21 -29.71 -62.84 -19.50
N LEU A 22 -29.15 -62.61 -20.70
CA LEU A 22 -27.79 -63.03 -21.06
C LEU A 22 -26.73 -62.27 -20.23
N VAL A 23 -26.94 -60.97 -20.01
CA VAL A 23 -26.11 -60.13 -19.14
C VAL A 23 -26.14 -60.63 -17.69
N GLU A 24 -27.32 -60.97 -17.16
CA GLU A 24 -27.45 -61.50 -15.80
C GLU A 24 -26.79 -62.89 -15.65
N ARG A 25 -26.86 -63.74 -16.68
CA ARG A 25 -26.11 -65.01 -16.72
C ARG A 25 -24.61 -64.81 -16.67
N ALA A 26 -24.08 -63.81 -17.39
CA ALA A 26 -22.67 -63.47 -17.32
C ALA A 26 -22.25 -63.02 -15.91
N ARG A 27 -23.06 -62.18 -15.24
CA ARG A 27 -22.82 -61.76 -13.84
C ARG A 27 -22.85 -62.91 -12.85
N GLN A 28 -23.78 -63.86 -13.00
CA GLN A 28 -23.86 -65.05 -12.15
C GLN A 28 -22.60 -65.91 -12.30
N SER A 29 -22.13 -66.11 -13.52
CA SER A 29 -20.90 -66.86 -13.81
C SER A 29 -19.68 -66.22 -13.14
N LEU A 30 -19.59 -64.88 -13.11
CA LEU A 30 -18.55 -64.15 -12.37
C LEU A 30 -18.64 -64.33 -10.86
N LYS A 31 -19.85 -64.38 -10.27
CA LYS A 31 -20.03 -64.68 -8.84
C LYS A 31 -19.49 -66.06 -8.47
N HIS A 32 -19.55 -67.02 -9.41
CA HIS A 32 -18.97 -68.35 -9.26
C HIS A 32 -17.48 -68.44 -9.63
N LYS A 33 -16.83 -67.30 -9.90
CA LYS A 33 -15.41 -67.17 -10.34
C LYS A 33 -15.10 -67.84 -11.68
N ASP A 34 -16.08 -68.14 -12.53
CA ASP A 34 -15.84 -68.62 -13.89
C ASP A 34 -15.79 -67.46 -14.88
N LEU A 35 -14.55 -67.03 -15.18
CA LEU A 35 -14.27 -65.89 -16.04
C LEU A 35 -14.42 -66.23 -17.54
N TYR A 36 -14.27 -67.50 -17.92
CA TYR A 36 -14.40 -67.93 -19.31
C TYR A 36 -15.86 -68.14 -19.69
N GLU A 37 -16.65 -68.73 -18.78
CA GLU A 37 -18.09 -68.86 -18.96
C GLU A 37 -18.74 -67.47 -19.07
N ALA A 38 -18.42 -66.54 -18.17
CA ALA A 38 -18.91 -65.17 -18.23
C ALA A 38 -18.61 -64.47 -19.57
N LYS A 39 -17.38 -64.65 -20.09
CA LYS A 39 -16.98 -64.09 -21.40
C LYS A 39 -17.72 -64.73 -22.57
N SER A 40 -18.02 -66.02 -22.51
CA SER A 40 -18.79 -66.71 -23.55
C SER A 40 -20.24 -66.20 -23.63
N TRP A 41 -20.88 -65.97 -22.47
CA TRP A 41 -22.21 -65.38 -22.39
C TRP A 41 -22.23 -63.95 -22.93
N LEU A 42 -21.23 -63.14 -22.61
CA LEU A 42 -21.10 -61.77 -23.14
C LEU A 42 -20.78 -61.72 -24.62
N LEU A 43 -19.93 -62.61 -25.12
CA LEU A 43 -19.64 -62.68 -26.55
C LEU A 43 -20.90 -63.03 -27.33
N THR A 44 -21.70 -63.97 -26.80
CA THR A 44 -23.00 -64.33 -27.36
C THR A 44 -23.96 -63.15 -27.34
N ALA A 45 -24.08 -62.45 -26.20
CA ALA A 45 -24.92 -61.26 -26.07
C ALA A 45 -24.50 -60.15 -27.04
N LYS A 46 -23.19 -59.84 -27.14
CA LYS A 46 -22.65 -58.83 -28.07
C LYS A 46 -22.89 -59.17 -29.53
N THR A 47 -22.90 -60.46 -29.87
CA THR A 47 -23.15 -60.92 -31.25
C THR A 47 -24.62 -60.82 -31.61
N LEU A 48 -25.52 -61.15 -30.67
CA LEU A 48 -26.96 -61.09 -30.88
C LEU A 48 -27.52 -59.67 -30.78
N TYR A 49 -26.94 -58.83 -29.92
CA TYR A 49 -27.41 -57.48 -29.60
C TYR A 49 -26.28 -56.44 -29.67
N PRO A 50 -25.61 -56.27 -30.82
CA PRO A 50 -24.45 -55.37 -30.94
C PRO A 50 -24.79 -53.89 -30.69
N ARG A 51 -26.06 -53.50 -30.93
CA ARG A 51 -26.57 -52.13 -30.75
C ARG A 51 -27.24 -51.90 -29.39
N ASP A 52 -27.12 -52.85 -28.45
CA ASP A 52 -27.64 -52.68 -27.10
C ASP A 52 -26.54 -52.12 -26.18
N PHE A 53 -26.76 -50.92 -25.65
CA PHE A 53 -25.81 -50.25 -24.77
C PHE A 53 -25.54 -51.06 -23.49
N HIS A 54 -26.55 -51.69 -22.87
CA HIS A 54 -26.39 -52.39 -21.60
C HIS A 54 -25.47 -53.63 -21.74
N VAL A 55 -25.55 -54.31 -22.88
CA VAL A 55 -24.67 -55.46 -23.18
C VAL A 55 -23.21 -55.00 -23.35
N GLN A 56 -22.98 -53.89 -24.05
CA GLN A 56 -21.64 -53.35 -24.27
C GLN A 56 -21.05 -52.76 -22.97
N HIS A 57 -21.87 -52.06 -22.19
CA HIS A 57 -21.48 -51.49 -20.90
C HIS A 57 -21.11 -52.56 -19.88
N GLU A 58 -21.84 -53.68 -19.84
CA GLU A 58 -21.46 -54.80 -18.98
C GLU A 58 -20.12 -55.43 -19.41
N ALA A 59 -19.90 -55.62 -20.71
CA ALA A 59 -18.62 -56.13 -21.21
C ALA A 59 -17.45 -55.23 -20.81
N TYR A 60 -17.63 -53.91 -20.90
CA TYR A 60 -16.68 -52.92 -20.41
C TYR A 60 -16.45 -53.01 -18.90
N ASN A 61 -17.52 -53.07 -18.09
CA ASN A 61 -17.43 -53.15 -16.64
C ASN A 61 -16.64 -54.36 -16.16
N ILE A 62 -16.76 -55.49 -16.85
CA ILE A 62 -16.06 -56.73 -16.49
C ILE A 62 -14.57 -56.62 -16.76
N GLU A 63 -14.16 -56.08 -17.91
CA GLU A 63 -12.74 -55.85 -18.19
C GLU A 63 -12.16 -54.73 -17.30
N ARG A 64 -12.96 -53.71 -16.97
CA ARG A 64 -12.61 -52.65 -16.01
C ARG A 64 -12.34 -53.22 -14.63
N ASN A 65 -13.25 -54.06 -14.11
CA ASN A 65 -13.10 -54.71 -12.81
C ASN A 65 -11.95 -55.73 -12.80
N ALA A 66 -11.62 -56.32 -13.95
CA ALA A 66 -10.44 -57.15 -14.15
C ALA A 66 -9.14 -56.36 -14.32
N LYS A 67 -9.18 -55.01 -14.26
CA LYS A 67 -8.05 -54.08 -14.39
C LYS A 67 -7.29 -54.23 -15.71
N LYS A 68 -7.99 -54.55 -16.81
CA LYS A 68 -7.39 -54.68 -18.14
C LYS A 68 -7.47 -53.39 -18.92
N VAL A 69 -6.42 -52.58 -18.82
CA VAL A 69 -6.37 -51.21 -19.36
C VAL A 69 -6.68 -51.14 -20.86
N LYS A 70 -6.03 -51.96 -21.70
CA LYS A 70 -6.14 -51.87 -23.17
C LYS A 70 -7.50 -52.34 -23.66
N GLU A 71 -7.97 -53.48 -23.15
CA GLU A 71 -9.26 -54.07 -23.50
C GLU A 71 -10.41 -53.17 -23.04
N SER A 72 -10.33 -52.61 -21.83
CA SER A 72 -11.29 -51.62 -21.35
C SER A 72 -11.30 -50.36 -22.23
N ALA A 73 -10.15 -49.84 -22.64
CA ALA A 73 -10.06 -48.66 -23.49
C ALA A 73 -10.70 -48.88 -24.88
N ILE A 74 -10.49 -50.06 -25.49
CA ILE A 74 -11.12 -50.40 -26.78
C ILE A 74 -12.64 -50.47 -26.64
N LEU A 75 -13.14 -51.19 -25.64
CA LEU A 75 -14.59 -51.31 -25.40
C LEU A 75 -15.22 -49.96 -25.09
N PHE A 76 -14.53 -49.13 -24.30
CA PHE A 76 -14.96 -47.77 -24.00
C PHE A 76 -15.03 -46.89 -25.25
N TYR A 77 -14.01 -46.95 -26.12
CA TYR A 77 -14.00 -46.22 -27.38
C TYR A 77 -15.16 -46.64 -28.30
N ASP A 78 -15.39 -47.94 -28.44
CA ASP A 78 -16.51 -48.46 -29.24
C ASP A 78 -17.85 -47.95 -28.71
N MET A 79 -18.03 -47.94 -27.38
CA MET A 79 -19.22 -47.38 -26.75
C MET A 79 -19.36 -45.88 -26.99
N PHE A 80 -18.28 -45.12 -26.90
CA PHE A 80 -18.28 -43.67 -27.15
C PHE A 80 -18.70 -43.32 -28.58
N VAL A 81 -18.22 -44.07 -29.57
CA VAL A 81 -18.59 -43.86 -30.98
C VAL A 81 -20.04 -44.26 -31.26
N GLN A 82 -20.50 -45.36 -30.67
CA GLN A 82 -21.81 -45.94 -31.00
C GLN A 82 -22.97 -45.36 -30.19
N PHE A 83 -22.72 -44.91 -28.95
CA PHE A 83 -23.74 -44.51 -27.98
C PHE A 83 -23.44 -43.17 -27.28
N PRO A 84 -23.27 -42.06 -28.03
CA PRO A 84 -22.83 -40.77 -27.45
C PRO A 84 -23.86 -40.12 -26.52
N ASN A 85 -25.11 -40.58 -26.48
CA ASN A 85 -26.19 -39.95 -25.72
C ASN A 85 -26.53 -40.68 -24.40
N GLU A 86 -25.88 -41.80 -24.09
CA GLU A 86 -26.23 -42.65 -22.95
C GLU A 86 -25.69 -42.12 -21.61
N SER A 87 -26.55 -41.99 -20.59
CA SER A 87 -26.19 -41.34 -19.32
C SER A 87 -25.08 -42.05 -18.55
N LEU A 88 -25.10 -43.38 -18.51
CA LEU A 88 -24.11 -44.20 -17.81
C LEU A 88 -22.69 -44.05 -18.39
N LEU A 89 -22.59 -43.85 -19.71
CA LEU A 89 -21.30 -43.57 -20.35
C LEU A 89 -20.73 -42.22 -19.89
N TRP A 90 -21.59 -41.23 -19.68
CA TRP A 90 -21.17 -39.90 -19.23
C TRP A 90 -20.81 -39.87 -17.74
N GLU A 91 -21.41 -40.74 -16.93
CA GLU A 91 -20.94 -41.00 -15.56
C GLU A 91 -19.52 -41.58 -15.57
N ASP A 92 -19.24 -42.53 -16.47
CA ASP A 92 -17.89 -43.05 -16.67
C ASP A 92 -16.91 -41.98 -17.18
N ILE A 93 -17.32 -41.12 -18.12
CA ILE A 93 -16.51 -39.98 -18.59
C ILE A 93 -16.22 -39.01 -17.44
N GLN A 94 -17.22 -38.68 -16.62
CA GLN A 94 -17.06 -37.81 -15.46
C GLN A 94 -16.01 -38.39 -14.50
N ASN A 95 -16.12 -39.67 -14.16
CA ASN A 95 -15.15 -40.36 -13.31
C ASN A 95 -13.73 -40.33 -13.90
N ILE A 96 -13.60 -40.50 -15.22
CA ILE A 96 -12.31 -40.39 -15.92
C ILE A 96 -11.77 -38.96 -15.84
N THR A 97 -12.59 -37.94 -16.11
CA THR A 97 -12.16 -36.54 -16.09
C THR A 97 -11.80 -36.07 -14.69
N GLU A 98 -12.56 -36.47 -13.66
CA GLU A 98 -12.22 -36.20 -12.26
C GLU A 98 -10.90 -36.87 -11.88
N ALA A 99 -10.69 -38.12 -12.30
CA ALA A 99 -9.41 -38.80 -12.09
C ALA A 99 -8.27 -38.06 -12.79
N LEU A 100 -8.47 -37.55 -14.02
CA LEU A 100 -7.46 -36.79 -14.76
C LEU A 100 -7.07 -35.47 -14.07
N GLU A 101 -7.98 -34.84 -13.34
CA GLU A 101 -7.74 -33.59 -12.59
C GLU A 101 -7.11 -33.81 -11.21
N ARG A 102 -7.39 -34.94 -10.55
CA ARG A 102 -6.85 -35.24 -9.21
C ARG A 102 -5.36 -35.58 -9.25
N ASN A 103 -4.59 -35.03 -8.31
CA ASN A 103 -3.17 -35.35 -8.11
C ASN A 103 -2.94 -36.54 -7.15
N GLU A 104 -4.01 -37.11 -6.57
CA GLU A 104 -3.91 -38.23 -5.63
C GLU A 104 -3.53 -39.54 -6.34
N ILE A 105 -2.82 -40.42 -5.62
CA ILE A 105 -2.39 -41.75 -6.08
C ILE A 105 -3.42 -42.77 -5.59
N ASP A 106 -4.64 -42.71 -6.10
CA ASP A 106 -5.64 -43.75 -5.86
C ASP A 106 -5.50 -44.85 -6.94
N PRO A 107 -5.53 -46.15 -6.57
CA PRO A 107 -5.39 -47.24 -7.56
C PRO A 107 -6.43 -47.19 -8.69
N GLN A 108 -7.61 -46.61 -8.41
CA GLN A 108 -8.69 -46.46 -9.38
C GLN A 108 -8.42 -45.30 -10.35
N GLY A 109 -8.06 -44.11 -9.86
CA GLY A 109 -7.69 -42.98 -10.71
C GLY A 109 -6.44 -43.24 -11.54
N VAL A 110 -5.44 -43.98 -11.03
CA VAL A 110 -4.29 -44.43 -11.83
C VAL A 110 -4.76 -45.30 -13.00
N PHE A 111 -5.63 -46.29 -12.75
CA PHE A 111 -6.20 -47.12 -13.81
C PHE A 111 -6.98 -46.28 -14.84
N LEU A 112 -7.83 -45.35 -14.40
CA LEU A 112 -8.62 -44.50 -15.29
C LEU A 112 -7.73 -43.58 -16.15
N LYS A 113 -6.65 -43.03 -15.58
CA LYS A 113 -5.63 -42.26 -16.31
C LYS A 113 -4.95 -43.10 -17.38
N GLU A 114 -4.51 -44.32 -17.04
CA GLU A 114 -3.87 -45.25 -17.98
C GLU A 114 -4.83 -45.70 -19.10
N MET A 115 -6.09 -45.95 -18.75
CA MET A 115 -7.14 -46.31 -19.71
C MET A 115 -7.37 -45.17 -20.70
N PHE A 116 -7.55 -43.95 -20.20
CA PHE A 116 -7.72 -42.77 -21.05
C PHE A 116 -6.51 -42.54 -21.96
N ASN A 117 -5.29 -42.67 -21.42
CA ASN A 117 -4.05 -42.53 -22.19
C ASN A 117 -3.88 -43.61 -23.27
N SER A 118 -4.55 -44.76 -23.14
CA SER A 118 -4.53 -45.85 -24.13
C SER A 118 -5.48 -45.63 -25.31
N LEU A 119 -6.38 -44.63 -25.22
CA LEU A 119 -7.28 -44.26 -26.31
C LEU A 119 -6.52 -43.53 -27.44
N PRO A 120 -7.00 -43.57 -28.70
CA PRO A 120 -6.47 -42.74 -29.76
C PRO A 120 -6.49 -41.23 -29.41
N GLN A 121 -5.49 -40.46 -29.83
CA GLN A 121 -5.40 -39.02 -29.50
C GLN A 121 -6.63 -38.22 -29.98
N ASP A 122 -7.15 -38.53 -31.17
CA ASP A 122 -8.36 -37.88 -31.67
C ASP A 122 -9.59 -38.18 -30.80
N ALA A 123 -9.68 -39.40 -30.28
CA ALA A 123 -10.75 -39.81 -29.37
C ALA A 123 -10.63 -39.10 -28.02
N GLN A 124 -9.42 -39.05 -27.45
CA GLN A 124 -9.15 -38.31 -26.20
C GLN A 124 -9.56 -36.84 -26.33
N ARG A 125 -9.19 -36.19 -27.43
CA ARG A 125 -9.56 -34.80 -27.72
C ARG A 125 -11.07 -34.62 -27.81
N GLU A 126 -11.75 -35.50 -28.55
CA GLU A 126 -13.19 -35.42 -28.76
C GLU A 126 -13.98 -35.65 -27.46
N ILE A 127 -13.56 -36.62 -26.64
CA ILE A 127 -14.17 -36.88 -25.32
C ILE A 127 -14.11 -35.62 -24.45
N LEU A 128 -12.94 -34.97 -24.36
CA LEU A 128 -12.76 -33.76 -23.55
C LEU A 128 -13.55 -32.56 -24.11
N LEU A 129 -13.60 -32.40 -25.44
CA LEU A 129 -14.40 -31.34 -26.08
C LEU A 129 -15.90 -31.52 -25.82
N GLN A 130 -16.41 -32.74 -25.95
CA GLN A 130 -17.81 -33.03 -25.70
C GLN A 130 -18.15 -32.94 -24.20
N ALA A 131 -17.24 -33.36 -23.31
CA ALA A 131 -17.39 -33.18 -21.87
C ALA A 131 -17.50 -31.68 -21.52
N ALA A 132 -16.59 -30.85 -22.04
CA ALA A 132 -16.64 -29.39 -21.83
C ALA A 132 -17.93 -28.75 -22.39
N GLY A 133 -18.46 -29.27 -23.50
CA GLY A 133 -19.72 -28.81 -24.08
C GLY A 133 -20.96 -29.12 -23.24
N ARG A 134 -20.87 -30.10 -22.32
CA ARG A 134 -21.96 -30.53 -21.44
C ARG A 134 -21.90 -29.93 -20.05
N CYS A 135 -20.76 -29.33 -19.66
CA CYS A 135 -20.62 -28.57 -18.43
C CYS A 135 -21.61 -27.40 -18.40
N LYS A 136 -22.39 -27.30 -17.31
CA LYS A 136 -23.34 -26.19 -17.09
C LYS A 136 -22.67 -25.02 -16.39
N ASP A 137 -21.72 -25.31 -15.51
CA ASP A 137 -20.96 -24.30 -14.80
C ASP A 137 -19.77 -23.80 -15.63
N CYS A 138 -19.58 -22.49 -15.61
CA CYS A 138 -18.49 -21.78 -16.26
C CYS A 138 -17.13 -22.25 -15.73
N ILE A 139 -17.01 -22.47 -14.42
CA ILE A 139 -15.76 -22.90 -13.78
C ILE A 139 -15.41 -24.34 -14.18
N GLU A 140 -16.36 -25.27 -14.11
CA GLU A 140 -16.16 -26.66 -14.56
C GLU A 140 -15.77 -26.72 -16.03
N LYS A 141 -16.47 -25.95 -16.88
CA LYS A 141 -16.14 -25.86 -18.31
C LYS A 141 -14.72 -25.34 -18.53
N CYS A 142 -14.30 -24.34 -17.76
CA CYS A 142 -12.94 -23.81 -17.79
C CYS A 142 -11.89 -24.86 -17.40
N ARG A 143 -12.11 -25.60 -16.31
CA ARG A 143 -11.20 -26.68 -15.86
C ARG A 143 -11.07 -27.78 -16.91
N MET A 144 -12.17 -28.20 -17.52
CA MET A 144 -12.16 -29.18 -18.60
C MET A 144 -11.40 -28.69 -19.84
N MET A 145 -11.61 -27.43 -20.23
CA MET A 145 -10.89 -26.82 -21.34
C MET A 145 -9.39 -26.62 -21.04
N LEU A 146 -9.02 -26.32 -19.80
CA LEU A 146 -7.63 -26.26 -19.36
C LEU A 146 -6.96 -27.64 -19.43
N LEU A 147 -7.66 -28.70 -19.02
CA LEU A 147 -7.18 -30.07 -19.16
C LEU A 147 -6.93 -30.43 -20.64
N LEU A 148 -7.86 -30.05 -21.52
CA LEU A 148 -7.69 -30.21 -22.97
C LEU A 148 -6.47 -29.43 -23.50
N MET A 149 -6.33 -28.16 -23.14
CA MET A 149 -5.23 -27.28 -23.59
C MET A 149 -3.86 -27.75 -23.12
N ARG A 150 -3.75 -28.28 -21.89
CA ARG A 150 -2.52 -28.84 -21.32
C ARG A 150 -2.07 -30.10 -22.05
N ARG A 151 -3.01 -30.94 -22.49
CA ARG A 151 -2.73 -32.21 -23.19
C ARG A 151 -2.57 -32.06 -24.70
N PHE A 152 -3.31 -31.14 -25.31
CA PHE A 152 -3.35 -30.95 -26.76
C PHE A 152 -3.08 -29.47 -27.10
N PRO A 153 -1.80 -29.07 -27.26
CA PRO A 153 -1.45 -27.69 -27.56
C PRO A 153 -2.05 -27.17 -28.88
N ASP A 154 -2.50 -28.04 -29.79
CA ASP A 154 -3.17 -27.69 -31.06
C ASP A 154 -4.55 -27.08 -30.82
N ALA A 155 -5.18 -27.38 -29.68
CA ALA A 155 -6.48 -26.86 -29.31
C ALA A 155 -6.41 -25.42 -28.73
N ILE A 156 -5.22 -24.96 -28.33
CA ILE A 156 -5.02 -23.68 -27.63
C ILE A 156 -5.48 -22.47 -28.47
N PRO A 157 -5.10 -22.30 -29.75
CA PRO A 157 -5.44 -21.08 -30.50
C PRO A 157 -6.95 -20.88 -30.65
N LYS A 158 -7.70 -21.97 -30.86
CA LYS A 158 -9.16 -21.91 -30.99
C LYS A 158 -9.86 -21.76 -29.65
N ASN A 159 -9.52 -22.60 -28.68
CA ASN A 159 -10.29 -22.71 -27.44
C ASN A 159 -9.84 -21.72 -26.36
N GLY A 160 -8.57 -21.32 -26.37
CA GLY A 160 -8.00 -20.45 -25.33
C GLY A 160 -8.58 -19.04 -25.38
N ILE A 161 -8.73 -18.44 -26.58
CA ILE A 161 -9.33 -17.10 -26.72
C ILE A 161 -10.80 -17.13 -26.28
N THR A 162 -11.59 -18.09 -26.77
CA THR A 162 -12.98 -18.27 -26.36
C THR A 162 -13.13 -18.48 -24.86
N LEU A 163 -12.17 -19.17 -24.23
CA LEU A 163 -12.15 -19.35 -22.78
C LEU A 163 -11.91 -18.03 -22.05
N THR A 164 -11.02 -17.17 -22.53
CA THR A 164 -10.81 -15.84 -21.92
C THR A 164 -12.04 -14.96 -22.02
N GLU A 165 -12.74 -14.96 -23.16
CA GLU A 165 -13.97 -14.19 -23.36
C GLU A 165 -15.08 -14.68 -22.43
N MET A 166 -15.27 -16.00 -22.36
CA MET A 166 -16.26 -16.61 -21.48
C MET A 166 -16.03 -16.29 -19.99
N LEU A 167 -14.78 -16.31 -19.51
CA LEU A 167 -14.46 -15.93 -18.13
C LEU A 167 -14.68 -14.44 -17.86
N ILE A 168 -14.31 -13.57 -18.81
CA ILE A 168 -14.52 -12.12 -18.68
C ILE A 168 -16.03 -11.80 -18.69
N ASP A 169 -16.82 -12.45 -19.52
CA ASP A 169 -18.27 -12.25 -19.58
C ASP A 169 -18.97 -12.74 -18.31
N ALA A 170 -18.56 -13.91 -17.79
CA ALA A 170 -19.07 -14.42 -16.52
C ALA A 170 -18.72 -13.48 -15.36
N GLU A 171 -17.48 -12.96 -15.32
CA GLU A 171 -17.06 -11.98 -14.33
C GLU A 171 -17.87 -10.68 -14.41
N ASN A 172 -18.11 -10.14 -15.61
CA ASN A 172 -18.90 -8.92 -15.78
C ASN A 172 -20.35 -9.10 -15.32
N SER A 173 -20.90 -10.31 -15.42
CA SER A 173 -22.26 -10.62 -14.98
C SER A 173 -22.37 -10.81 -13.47
N GLU A 174 -21.41 -11.51 -12.85
CA GLU A 174 -21.51 -11.91 -11.43
C GLU A 174 -20.70 -11.02 -10.47
N TYR A 175 -19.60 -10.42 -10.95
CA TYR A 175 -18.64 -9.65 -10.16
C TYR A 175 -18.22 -8.33 -10.85
N PRO A 176 -19.16 -7.44 -11.26
CA PRO A 176 -18.85 -6.27 -12.09
C PRO A 176 -17.89 -5.25 -11.44
N THR A 177 -17.73 -5.27 -10.11
CA THR A 177 -16.94 -4.29 -9.35
C THR A 177 -15.81 -4.91 -8.52
N ASN A 178 -15.77 -6.24 -8.38
CA ASN A 178 -14.81 -6.92 -7.51
C ASN A 178 -13.78 -7.70 -8.36
N PRO A 179 -12.54 -7.22 -8.50
CA PRO A 179 -11.50 -7.93 -9.24
C PRO A 179 -10.99 -9.19 -8.52
N LEU A 180 -11.27 -9.36 -7.22
CA LEU A 180 -10.91 -10.56 -6.45
C LEU A 180 -12.02 -11.59 -6.47
N ASN A 181 -12.10 -12.33 -7.57
CA ASN A 181 -13.09 -13.38 -7.78
C ASN A 181 -12.47 -14.64 -8.43
N GLN A 182 -13.24 -15.72 -8.46
CA GLN A 182 -12.77 -17.02 -8.95
C GLN A 182 -12.53 -17.04 -10.48
N TYR A 183 -13.31 -16.31 -11.27
CA TYR A 183 -13.12 -16.20 -12.72
C TYR A 183 -11.81 -15.49 -13.06
N ARG A 184 -11.53 -14.36 -12.40
CA ARG A 184 -10.29 -13.60 -12.58
C ARG A 184 -9.08 -14.42 -12.14
N LYS A 185 -9.18 -15.16 -11.03
CA LYS A 185 -8.15 -16.09 -10.58
C LYS A 185 -7.84 -17.14 -11.66
N LEU A 186 -8.84 -17.84 -12.19
CA LEU A 186 -8.64 -18.85 -13.25
C LEU A 186 -8.06 -18.22 -14.52
N LEU A 187 -8.57 -17.05 -14.92
CA LEU A 187 -8.07 -16.33 -16.09
C LEU A 187 -6.58 -16.03 -15.95
N VAL A 188 -6.20 -15.37 -14.86
CA VAL A 188 -4.84 -14.83 -14.67
C VAL A 188 -3.83 -15.90 -14.27
N ASN A 189 -4.23 -16.88 -13.44
CA ASN A 189 -3.29 -17.88 -12.90
C ASN A 189 -3.19 -19.15 -13.76
N ASP A 190 -4.23 -19.50 -14.52
CA ASP A 190 -4.28 -20.75 -15.27
C ASP A 190 -4.36 -20.51 -16.78
N VAL A 191 -5.35 -19.75 -17.26
CA VAL A 191 -5.62 -19.62 -18.70
C VAL A 191 -4.55 -18.80 -19.42
N LEU A 192 -4.27 -17.58 -18.93
CA LEU A 192 -3.32 -16.66 -19.57
C LEU A 192 -1.90 -17.24 -19.65
N PRO A 193 -1.32 -17.88 -18.60
CA PRO A 193 -0.02 -18.53 -18.72
C PRO A 193 0.06 -19.55 -19.85
N HIS A 194 -0.96 -20.41 -19.99
CA HIS A 194 -0.99 -21.42 -21.06
C HIS A 194 -1.16 -20.79 -22.44
N LEU A 195 -2.04 -19.79 -22.56
CA LEU A 195 -2.32 -19.10 -23.81
C LEU A 195 -1.11 -18.29 -24.31
N LEU A 196 -0.50 -17.49 -23.43
CA LEU A 196 0.63 -16.62 -23.75
C LEU A 196 1.94 -17.38 -23.91
N THR A 197 2.07 -18.60 -23.39
CA THR A 197 3.25 -19.44 -23.62
C THR A 197 3.22 -20.11 -25.00
N SER A 198 2.02 -20.40 -25.54
CA SER A 198 1.87 -21.14 -26.79
C SER A 198 2.40 -20.38 -27.99
N GLU A 199 3.40 -20.93 -28.70
CA GLU A 199 3.99 -20.32 -29.91
C GLU A 199 3.01 -20.25 -31.09
N ARG A 200 1.96 -21.10 -31.08
CA ARG A 200 0.94 -21.17 -32.13
C ARG A 200 -0.02 -19.98 -32.13
N VAL A 201 0.01 -19.18 -31.07
CA VAL A 201 -0.82 -18.01 -30.90
C VAL A 201 0.01 -16.77 -31.20
N VAL A 202 -0.30 -16.07 -32.29
CA VAL A 202 0.48 -14.91 -32.77
C VAL A 202 -0.38 -13.66 -32.71
N ILE A 203 0.24 -12.51 -32.44
CA ILE A 203 -0.44 -11.21 -32.52
C ILE A 203 -0.60 -10.82 -33.98
N THR A 204 -1.82 -10.50 -34.42
CA THR A 204 -2.10 -10.04 -35.78
C THR A 204 -2.54 -8.59 -35.76
N GLU A 205 -1.82 -7.71 -36.47
CA GLU A 205 -2.10 -6.27 -36.49
C GLU A 205 -3.37 -5.88 -37.27
N ASN A 206 -3.87 -6.73 -38.18
CA ASN A 206 -5.08 -6.49 -38.96
C ASN A 206 -5.79 -7.82 -39.28
N TRP A 207 -6.73 -8.23 -38.45
CA TRP A 207 -7.60 -9.36 -38.78
C TRP A 207 -8.83 -8.83 -39.54
N SER A 208 -9.01 -9.26 -40.79
CA SER A 208 -10.20 -8.95 -41.59
C SER A 208 -11.04 -10.22 -41.78
N ALA A 209 -12.34 -10.06 -42.04
CA ALA A 209 -13.24 -11.18 -42.40
C ALA A 209 -12.80 -11.93 -43.68
N GLU A 210 -11.86 -11.37 -44.45
CA GLU A 210 -11.27 -12.02 -45.62
C GLU A 210 -10.14 -12.99 -45.23
N THR A 211 -9.47 -12.80 -44.08
CA THR A 211 -8.37 -13.66 -43.62
C THR A 211 -8.85 -15.00 -43.03
N GLU A 212 -10.11 -15.06 -42.59
CA GLU A 212 -10.77 -16.31 -42.16
C GLU A 212 -10.94 -17.32 -43.32
N LYS A 213 -11.08 -16.84 -44.55
CA LYS A 213 -11.29 -17.69 -45.73
C LYS A 213 -10.03 -18.40 -46.22
N GLU A 214 -8.84 -17.99 -45.77
CA GLU A 214 -7.55 -18.63 -46.11
C GLU A 214 -7.16 -19.78 -45.17
N GLY A 215 -7.96 -20.11 -44.16
CA GLY A 215 -7.62 -21.18 -43.20
C GLY A 215 -6.45 -20.83 -42.28
N ARG A 216 -6.07 -19.54 -42.17
CA ARG A 216 -5.10 -19.09 -41.16
C ARG A 216 -5.73 -19.13 -39.77
N GLN A 217 -4.96 -19.60 -38.80
CA GLN A 217 -5.39 -19.72 -37.41
C GLN A 217 -5.69 -18.35 -36.80
N PRO A 218 -6.60 -18.27 -35.81
CA PRO A 218 -7.01 -17.02 -35.18
C PRO A 218 -5.82 -16.31 -34.51
N GLY A 219 -5.51 -15.10 -34.96
CA GLY A 219 -4.48 -14.24 -34.36
C GLY A 219 -5.05 -13.33 -33.29
N ILE A 220 -4.33 -13.04 -32.22
CA ILE A 220 -4.86 -12.17 -31.15
C ILE A 220 -4.58 -10.71 -31.50
N SER A 221 -5.52 -9.81 -31.24
CA SER A 221 -5.26 -8.37 -31.38
C SER A 221 -4.34 -7.88 -30.25
N GLN A 222 -3.39 -6.98 -30.55
CA GLN A 222 -2.53 -6.39 -29.52
C GLN A 222 -3.33 -5.73 -28.38
N PRO A 223 -4.40 -4.94 -28.63
CA PRO A 223 -5.23 -4.38 -27.57
C PRO A 223 -5.82 -5.41 -26.61
N THR A 224 -6.21 -6.59 -27.11
CA THR A 224 -6.74 -7.69 -26.28
C THR A 224 -5.69 -8.19 -25.30
N VAL A 225 -4.45 -8.39 -25.75
CA VAL A 225 -3.33 -8.83 -24.89
C VAL A 225 -3.02 -7.79 -23.81
N LEU A 226 -3.03 -6.50 -24.17
CA LEU A 226 -2.81 -5.41 -23.21
C LEU A 226 -3.95 -5.32 -22.18
N LYS A 227 -5.19 -5.55 -22.59
CA LYS A 227 -6.33 -5.65 -21.67
C LYS A 227 -6.11 -6.78 -20.66
N TRP A 228 -5.67 -7.96 -21.10
CA TRP A 228 -5.35 -9.06 -20.18
C TRP A 228 -4.24 -8.72 -19.19
N LEU A 229 -3.22 -7.97 -19.63
CA LEU A 229 -2.18 -7.46 -18.73
C LEU A 229 -2.78 -6.50 -17.69
N GLU A 230 -3.65 -5.58 -18.08
CA GLU A 230 -4.35 -4.68 -17.14
C GLU A 230 -5.17 -5.44 -16.12
N LEU A 231 -5.95 -6.44 -16.55
CA LEU A 231 -6.72 -7.30 -15.67
C LEU A 231 -5.83 -8.05 -14.67
N SER A 232 -4.63 -8.46 -15.10
CA SER A 232 -3.63 -9.14 -14.28
C SER A 232 -2.98 -8.19 -13.27
N ILE A 233 -2.58 -6.98 -13.69
CA ILE A 233 -2.00 -5.96 -12.80
C ILE A 233 -3.03 -5.61 -11.71
N GLN A 234 -4.29 -5.40 -12.09
CA GLN A 234 -5.37 -5.11 -11.15
C GLN A 234 -5.52 -6.26 -10.14
N PHE A 235 -5.71 -7.50 -10.61
CA PHE A 235 -5.89 -8.67 -9.75
C PHE A 235 -4.75 -8.85 -8.73
N TYR A 236 -3.49 -8.86 -9.21
CA TYR A 236 -2.34 -9.06 -8.32
C TYR A 236 -2.08 -7.88 -7.38
N SER A 237 -2.35 -6.64 -7.82
CA SER A 237 -2.26 -5.47 -6.94
C SER A 237 -3.28 -5.54 -5.80
N PHE A 238 -4.51 -5.97 -6.09
CA PHE A 238 -5.53 -6.21 -5.06
C PHE A 238 -5.13 -7.35 -4.12
N CYS A 239 -4.58 -8.46 -4.62
CA CYS A 239 -4.04 -9.53 -3.78
C CYS A 239 -2.88 -9.06 -2.88
N ALA A 240 -2.01 -8.18 -3.38
CA ALA A 240 -0.87 -7.64 -2.62
C ALA A 240 -1.28 -6.64 -1.54
N THR A 241 -2.35 -5.89 -1.79
CA THR A 241 -2.86 -4.83 -0.90
C THR A 241 -4.02 -5.28 -0.01
N PHE A 242 -4.38 -6.57 -0.07
CA PHE A 242 -5.46 -7.15 0.71
C PHE A 242 -5.14 -7.14 2.21
N LEU A 243 -6.02 -6.53 3.01
CA LEU A 243 -5.94 -6.53 4.47
C LEU A 243 -6.91 -7.56 5.06
N PRO A 244 -6.48 -8.38 6.04
CA PRO A 244 -7.29 -9.46 6.59
C PRO A 244 -8.44 -8.99 7.52
N ASN A 245 -8.44 -7.71 7.94
CA ASN A 245 -9.37 -7.14 8.92
C ASN A 245 -10.74 -6.77 8.27
N PRO A 246 -11.88 -7.33 8.73
CA PRO A 246 -13.20 -7.09 8.14
C PRO A 246 -13.69 -5.63 8.21
N VAL A 247 -13.26 -4.87 9.22
CA VAL A 247 -13.66 -3.45 9.38
C VAL A 247 -12.96 -2.57 8.33
N GLU A 248 -11.71 -2.89 7.97
CA GLU A 248 -10.93 -2.18 6.94
C GLU A 248 -11.35 -2.58 5.51
N GLN A 249 -11.94 -3.76 5.32
CA GLN A 249 -12.49 -4.21 4.03
C GLN A 249 -13.78 -3.47 3.63
N GLN A 250 -14.66 -3.16 4.60
CA GLN A 250 -15.85 -2.32 4.35
C GLN A 250 -15.49 -0.88 3.96
N LEU A 251 -14.30 -0.44 4.38
CA LEU A 251 -13.75 0.88 4.13
C LEU A 251 -13.17 0.98 2.70
N LEU A 252 -12.53 -0.08 2.18
CA LEU A 252 -11.93 -0.07 0.82
C LEU A 252 -12.94 -0.27 -0.32
N SER A 253 -14.15 -0.76 -0.03
CA SER A 253 -15.22 -0.96 -1.03
C SER A 253 -16.60 -1.09 -0.36
N PRO A 254 -17.60 -0.24 -0.69
CA PRO A 254 -18.94 -0.31 -0.12
C PRO A 254 -19.76 -1.54 -0.55
N THR A 255 -19.19 -2.41 -1.39
CA THR A 255 -19.82 -3.62 -1.94
C THR A 255 -19.50 -4.90 -1.16
N ALA A 256 -18.80 -4.82 -0.02
CA ALA A 256 -18.62 -5.95 0.89
C ALA A 256 -19.93 -6.30 1.60
N SER A 257 -20.85 -6.93 0.87
CA SER A 257 -21.97 -7.64 1.47
C SER A 257 -21.41 -8.71 2.42
N SER A 258 -21.84 -8.66 3.67
CA SER A 258 -21.55 -9.70 4.65
C SER A 258 -22.14 -11.03 4.15
N GLY A 259 -21.31 -11.90 3.57
CA GLY A 259 -21.75 -13.14 2.93
C GLY A 259 -20.61 -14.11 2.58
N PRO A 260 -20.92 -15.24 1.90
CA PRO A 260 -19.97 -16.30 1.53
C PRO A 260 -18.74 -15.80 0.75
N GLN A 261 -18.87 -14.70 0.00
CA GLN A 261 -17.83 -14.17 -0.87
C GLN A 261 -16.56 -13.67 -0.14
N VAL A 262 -16.66 -13.29 1.13
CA VAL A 262 -15.48 -12.85 1.92
C VAL A 262 -14.55 -14.03 2.23
N LYS A 263 -15.10 -15.24 2.43
CA LYS A 263 -14.28 -16.45 2.67
C LYS A 263 -13.54 -16.85 1.39
N ASP A 264 -14.25 -16.88 0.27
CA ASP A 264 -13.67 -17.19 -1.05
C ASP A 264 -12.53 -16.21 -1.40
N THR A 265 -12.70 -14.92 -1.09
CA THR A 265 -11.69 -13.88 -1.34
C THR A 265 -10.41 -14.14 -0.54
N ARG A 266 -10.52 -14.52 0.73
CA ARG A 266 -9.35 -14.81 1.58
C ARG A 266 -8.59 -16.05 1.09
N GLU A 267 -9.29 -17.09 0.66
CA GLU A 267 -8.68 -18.29 0.10
C GLU A 267 -7.96 -17.99 -1.23
N ILE A 268 -8.57 -17.18 -2.10
CA ILE A 268 -7.93 -16.68 -3.33
C ILE A 268 -6.62 -15.96 -2.98
N VAL A 269 -6.66 -15.02 -2.05
CA VAL A 269 -5.47 -14.24 -1.66
C VAL A 269 -4.39 -15.14 -1.04
N SER A 270 -4.74 -16.03 -0.11
CA SER A 270 -3.78 -16.98 0.49
C SER A 270 -3.08 -17.80 -0.59
N SER A 271 -3.83 -18.34 -1.55
CA SER A 271 -3.26 -19.16 -2.63
C SER A 271 -2.31 -18.41 -3.55
N VAL A 272 -2.46 -17.08 -3.68
CA VAL A 272 -1.57 -16.22 -4.49
C VAL A 272 -0.37 -15.72 -3.68
N GLN A 273 -0.54 -15.56 -2.38
CA GLN A 273 0.54 -15.22 -1.45
C GLN A 273 1.51 -16.41 -1.26
N GLU A 274 1.01 -17.63 -1.36
CA GLU A 274 1.81 -18.85 -1.41
C GLU A 274 2.71 -18.89 -2.67
N GLY A 275 3.97 -19.32 -2.53
CA GLY A 275 4.92 -19.41 -3.64
C GLY A 275 5.75 -18.14 -3.86
N ARG A 276 5.71 -17.55 -5.08
CA ARG A 276 6.50 -16.36 -5.48
C ARG A 276 5.86 -15.02 -5.04
N GLY A 277 4.69 -15.06 -4.42
CA GLY A 277 3.91 -13.90 -4.02
C GLY A 277 3.30 -13.12 -5.20
N PRO A 278 2.41 -12.15 -4.92
CA PRO A 278 1.62 -11.47 -5.95
C PRO A 278 2.48 -10.69 -6.96
N TRP A 279 3.53 -10.01 -6.49
CA TRP A 279 4.43 -9.26 -7.38
C TRP A 279 5.29 -10.18 -8.26
N GLY A 280 5.68 -11.36 -7.75
CA GLY A 280 6.43 -12.36 -8.52
C GLY A 280 5.57 -12.98 -9.62
N SER A 281 4.36 -13.42 -9.28
CA SER A 281 3.41 -13.98 -10.25
C SER A 281 2.96 -12.96 -11.31
N LEU A 282 2.79 -11.69 -10.92
CA LEU A 282 2.53 -10.60 -11.87
C LEU A 282 3.70 -10.39 -12.84
N PHE A 283 4.93 -10.46 -12.32
CA PHE A 283 6.13 -10.31 -13.15
C PHE A 283 6.24 -11.44 -14.20
N ASP A 284 5.86 -12.67 -13.85
CA ASP A 284 5.83 -13.79 -14.78
C ASP A 284 4.85 -13.53 -15.95
N ILE A 285 3.63 -13.06 -15.65
CA ILE A 285 2.64 -12.67 -16.68
C ILE A 285 3.16 -11.51 -17.53
N PHE A 286 3.76 -10.49 -16.90
CA PHE A 286 4.34 -9.35 -17.61
C PHE A 286 5.42 -9.81 -18.61
N CYS A 287 6.28 -10.75 -18.25
CA CYS A 287 7.29 -11.31 -19.15
C CYS A 287 6.67 -12.10 -20.31
N LEU A 288 5.61 -12.87 -20.06
CA LEU A 288 4.88 -13.57 -21.12
C LEU A 288 4.25 -12.60 -22.13
N VAL A 289 3.65 -11.51 -21.65
CA VAL A 289 3.11 -10.45 -22.50
C VAL A 289 4.23 -9.73 -23.24
N ALA A 290 5.34 -9.41 -22.58
CA ALA A 290 6.52 -8.81 -23.20
C ALA A 290 7.06 -9.66 -24.35
N LYS A 291 7.10 -10.99 -24.18
CA LYS A 291 7.48 -11.94 -25.24
C LYS A 291 6.48 -11.93 -26.39
N LYS A 292 5.18 -11.89 -26.10
CA LYS A 292 4.12 -11.87 -27.13
C LYS A 292 4.05 -10.57 -27.91
N CYS A 293 4.30 -9.44 -27.26
CA CYS A 293 4.31 -8.11 -27.86
C CYS A 293 5.70 -7.66 -28.36
N GLU A 294 6.69 -8.55 -28.30
CA GLU A 294 8.05 -8.31 -28.79
C GLU A 294 8.73 -7.07 -28.16
N TRP A 295 8.57 -6.87 -26.84
CA TRP A 295 9.25 -5.81 -26.08
C TRP A 295 10.72 -6.21 -25.80
N THR A 296 11.54 -6.10 -26.83
CA THR A 296 12.95 -6.51 -26.89
C THR A 296 13.80 -5.94 -25.76
N GLU A 297 13.73 -4.64 -25.46
CA GLU A 297 14.59 -4.03 -24.44
C GLU A 297 14.14 -4.36 -23.01
N ILE A 298 12.82 -4.53 -22.81
CA ILE A 298 12.26 -5.06 -21.56
C ILE A 298 12.74 -6.51 -21.32
N LEU A 299 12.65 -7.37 -22.33
CA LEU A 299 13.07 -8.78 -22.21
C LEU A 299 14.57 -8.91 -21.98
N ARG A 300 15.38 -8.05 -22.61
CA ARG A 300 16.83 -8.00 -22.40
C ARG A 300 17.21 -7.71 -20.94
N THR A 301 16.38 -6.94 -20.25
CA THR A 301 16.62 -6.49 -18.88
C THR A 301 15.76 -7.22 -17.85
N GLN A 302 15.03 -8.28 -18.25
CA GLN A 302 14.07 -9.00 -17.40
C GLN A 302 14.65 -9.44 -16.05
N ASP A 303 15.89 -9.91 -16.02
CA ASP A 303 16.52 -10.39 -14.80
C ASP A 303 16.63 -9.27 -13.77
N MET A 304 17.05 -8.08 -14.21
CA MET A 304 17.18 -6.87 -13.40
C MET A 304 15.82 -6.32 -12.96
N LEU A 305 14.72 -6.65 -13.64
CA LEU A 305 13.36 -6.21 -13.32
C LEU A 305 12.63 -7.18 -12.38
N ASN A 306 13.17 -8.37 -12.15
CA ASN A 306 12.51 -9.42 -11.37
C ASN A 306 12.44 -9.05 -9.88
N PRO A 307 11.23 -8.90 -9.29
CA PRO A 307 11.07 -8.49 -7.89
C PRO A 307 11.52 -9.54 -6.87
N VAL A 308 11.63 -10.82 -7.28
CA VAL A 308 12.07 -11.91 -6.40
C VAL A 308 13.60 -11.95 -6.29
N VAL A 309 14.29 -11.68 -7.40
CA VAL A 309 15.76 -11.68 -7.49
C VAL A 309 16.33 -10.34 -7.04
N HIS A 310 15.80 -9.23 -7.57
CA HIS A 310 16.22 -7.86 -7.25
C HIS A 310 15.21 -7.20 -6.31
N ARG A 311 15.45 -7.34 -5.01
CA ARG A 311 14.57 -6.77 -3.97
C ARG A 311 14.59 -5.24 -3.96
N SER A 312 15.67 -4.62 -4.41
CA SER A 312 15.78 -3.15 -4.47
C SER A 312 14.86 -2.59 -5.55
N ILE A 313 13.79 -1.92 -5.13
CA ILE A 313 12.86 -1.25 -6.06
C ILE A 313 13.55 -0.11 -6.82
N LYS A 314 14.56 0.52 -6.21
CA LYS A 314 15.34 1.59 -6.81
C LYS A 314 16.18 1.11 -7.99
N GLU A 315 16.83 -0.04 -7.87
CA GLU A 315 17.59 -0.63 -8.97
C GLU A 315 16.68 -0.99 -10.15
N ARG A 316 15.54 -1.63 -9.87
CA ARG A 316 14.52 -1.92 -10.88
C ARG A 316 14.02 -0.65 -11.56
N TRP A 317 13.79 0.41 -10.79
CA TRP A 317 13.39 1.71 -11.32
C TRP A 317 14.47 2.34 -12.22
N LEU A 318 15.74 2.32 -11.80
CA LEU A 318 16.85 2.85 -12.59
C LEU A 318 16.93 2.16 -13.96
N CYS A 319 16.77 0.83 -13.99
CA CYS A 319 16.73 0.08 -15.24
C CYS A 319 15.62 0.55 -16.19
N ILE A 320 14.38 0.70 -15.70
CA ILE A 320 13.27 1.20 -16.53
C ILE A 320 13.48 2.65 -16.96
N SER A 321 14.00 3.49 -16.05
CA SER A 321 14.30 4.90 -16.31
C SER A 321 15.36 5.06 -17.41
N GLU A 322 16.37 4.20 -17.44
CA GLU A 322 17.39 4.15 -18.49
C GLU A 322 16.77 3.82 -19.85
N ILE A 323 15.89 2.80 -19.93
CA ILE A 323 15.17 2.46 -21.17
C ILE A 323 14.32 3.64 -21.63
N HIS A 324 13.56 4.27 -20.71
CA HIS A 324 12.76 5.46 -21.02
C HIS A 324 13.62 6.62 -21.56
N GLN A 325 14.75 6.91 -20.92
CA GLN A 325 15.66 7.98 -21.33
C GLN A 325 16.30 7.68 -22.69
N TRP A 326 16.64 6.42 -22.96
CA TRP A 326 17.15 5.98 -24.24
C TRP A 326 16.11 6.15 -25.35
N LEU A 327 14.87 5.67 -25.17
CA LEU A 327 13.76 5.87 -26.13
C LEU A 327 13.50 7.35 -26.40
N LYS A 328 13.58 8.19 -25.37
CA LYS A 328 13.44 9.65 -25.50
C LYS A 328 14.56 10.30 -26.30
N LYS A 329 15.79 9.77 -26.24
CA LYS A 329 16.95 10.25 -27.01
C LYS A 329 16.88 9.77 -28.46
N ALA A 330 16.50 8.50 -28.68
CA ALA A 330 16.32 7.91 -30.01
C ALA A 330 15.31 8.72 -30.84
N ALA A 331 14.15 9.04 -30.26
CA ALA A 331 13.12 9.86 -30.88
C ALA A 331 13.57 11.31 -31.26
N LYS A 332 14.65 11.83 -30.65
CA LYS A 332 15.14 13.20 -30.88
C LYS A 332 16.27 13.30 -31.90
N HIS A 333 17.14 12.29 -31.96
CA HIS A 333 18.38 12.37 -32.74
C HIS A 333 18.35 11.54 -34.03
N GLY A 334 17.30 10.76 -34.30
CA GLY A 334 17.22 9.92 -35.50
C GLY A 334 18.40 8.95 -35.63
N THR A 335 19.12 8.71 -34.54
CA THR A 335 20.37 7.96 -34.52
C THR A 335 20.11 6.46 -34.35
N THR A 336 20.35 5.80 -35.48
CA THR A 336 21.13 4.56 -35.68
C THR A 336 20.47 3.17 -35.57
N GLU A 337 20.61 2.44 -36.69
CA GLU A 337 20.95 1.02 -36.84
C GLU A 337 20.00 -0.09 -36.34
N ARG A 338 19.06 0.17 -35.44
CA ARG A 338 18.13 -0.86 -34.96
C ARG A 338 16.71 -0.58 -35.42
N VAL A 339 16.12 -1.50 -36.17
CA VAL A 339 14.69 -1.52 -36.50
C VAL A 339 13.92 -1.90 -35.22
N ILE A 340 13.75 -0.95 -34.31
CA ILE A 340 12.98 -1.14 -33.08
C ILE A 340 11.66 -0.38 -33.24
N ASN A 341 10.54 -1.05 -32.94
CA ASN A 341 9.24 -0.42 -32.93
C ASN A 341 9.10 0.43 -31.65
N GLU A 342 9.53 1.70 -31.73
CA GLU A 342 9.53 2.63 -30.60
C GLU A 342 8.17 2.71 -29.89
N SER A 343 7.06 2.60 -30.63
CA SER A 343 5.72 2.64 -30.07
C SER A 343 5.43 1.44 -29.17
N GLN A 344 5.83 0.24 -29.60
CA GLN A 344 5.62 -0.99 -28.82
C GLN A 344 6.49 -0.99 -27.55
N GLU A 345 7.75 -0.57 -27.64
CA GLU A 345 8.63 -0.47 -26.47
C GLU A 345 8.14 0.57 -25.46
N LYS A 346 7.62 1.71 -25.93
CA LYS A 346 6.98 2.70 -25.05
C LYS A 346 5.80 2.12 -24.27
N THR A 347 4.99 1.26 -24.90
CA THR A 347 3.90 0.54 -24.23
C THR A 347 4.42 -0.43 -23.18
N GLY A 348 5.48 -1.19 -23.48
CA GLY A 348 6.13 -2.06 -22.50
C GLY A 348 6.66 -1.30 -21.29
N VAL A 349 7.37 -0.20 -21.54
CA VAL A 349 7.85 0.72 -20.50
C VAL A 349 6.69 1.29 -19.68
N PHE A 350 5.59 1.71 -20.31
CA PHE A 350 4.41 2.23 -19.60
C PHE A 350 3.89 1.25 -18.55
N TYR A 351 3.66 -0.01 -18.92
CA TYR A 351 3.18 -1.03 -17.98
C TYR A 351 4.22 -1.38 -16.92
N ALA A 352 5.50 -1.42 -17.27
CA ALA A 352 6.57 -1.65 -16.32
C ALA A 352 6.62 -0.53 -15.24
N ILE A 353 6.47 0.74 -15.66
CA ILE A 353 6.38 1.89 -14.74
C ILE A 353 5.11 1.78 -13.86
N ILE A 354 3.97 1.37 -14.42
CA ILE A 354 2.73 1.15 -13.66
C ILE A 354 2.92 0.11 -12.54
N ILE A 355 3.55 -1.02 -12.85
CA ILE A 355 3.78 -2.10 -11.89
C ILE A 355 4.68 -1.61 -10.75
N ILE A 356 5.81 -0.95 -11.08
CA ILE A 356 6.70 -0.37 -10.06
C ILE A 356 5.99 0.72 -9.26
N PHE A 357 5.15 1.54 -9.90
CA PHE A 357 4.39 2.57 -9.22
C PHE A 357 3.48 1.97 -8.14
N PHE A 358 2.61 1.02 -8.48
CA PHE A 358 1.71 0.41 -7.51
C PHE A 358 2.45 -0.31 -6.39
N GLN A 359 3.52 -1.05 -6.74
CA GLN A 359 4.35 -1.71 -5.73
C GLN A 359 5.00 -0.71 -4.79
N SER A 360 5.69 0.32 -5.31
CA SER A 360 6.41 1.31 -4.49
C SER A 360 5.48 2.13 -3.60
N VAL A 361 4.29 2.52 -4.09
CA VAL A 361 3.32 3.23 -3.26
C VAL A 361 2.81 2.31 -2.15
N TRP A 362 2.47 1.06 -2.45
CA TRP A 362 1.99 0.13 -1.43
C TRP A 362 3.04 -0.12 -0.35
N GLU A 363 4.28 -0.41 -0.74
CA GLU A 363 5.40 -0.65 0.18
C GLU A 363 5.67 0.56 1.09
N TYR A 364 5.46 1.78 0.59
CA TYR A 364 5.50 3.00 1.39
C TYR A 364 4.29 3.12 2.33
N CYS A 365 3.08 3.05 1.78
CA CYS A 365 1.83 3.32 2.50
C CYS A 365 1.55 2.28 3.58
N LYS A 366 1.91 1.00 3.39
CA LYS A 366 1.73 -0.03 4.42
C LYS A 366 2.51 0.29 5.70
N VAL A 367 3.70 0.88 5.56
CA VAL A 367 4.54 1.28 6.70
C VAL A 367 4.04 2.58 7.32
N VAL A 368 3.71 3.57 6.49
CA VAL A 368 3.25 4.90 6.94
C VAL A 368 1.90 4.82 7.64
N ASN A 369 0.99 3.99 7.13
CA ASN A 369 -0.33 3.78 7.72
C ASN A 369 -0.37 2.60 8.71
N LYS A 370 0.79 1.95 8.99
CA LYS A 370 0.92 0.81 9.92
C LYS A 370 0.00 -0.39 9.65
N LEU A 371 -0.29 -0.64 8.38
CA LEU A 371 -1.19 -1.71 7.92
C LEU A 371 -0.62 -3.13 8.11
N ASP A 372 0.70 -3.27 8.33
CA ASP A 372 1.37 -4.56 8.55
C ASP A 372 1.17 -5.16 9.96
N SER A 373 0.55 -4.42 10.89
CA SER A 373 0.51 -4.76 12.33
C SER A 373 -0.48 -5.89 12.72
N GLY A 374 -1.10 -6.54 11.74
CA GLY A 374 -2.24 -7.43 11.94
C GLY A 374 -1.95 -8.86 12.40
N VAL A 375 -0.70 -9.29 12.58
CA VAL A 375 -0.43 -10.73 12.82
C VAL A 375 -0.14 -11.13 14.26
N ASN A 376 0.59 -10.41 15.12
CA ASN A 376 0.81 -10.85 16.53
C ASN A 376 1.60 -9.85 17.40
N THR A 377 1.15 -8.60 17.54
CA THR A 377 1.74 -7.68 18.52
C THR A 377 0.66 -6.92 19.29
N SER A 378 0.03 -7.60 20.24
CA SER A 378 -0.54 -6.91 21.39
C SER A 378 0.60 -6.18 22.13
N LEU A 379 0.41 -4.89 22.42
CA LEU A 379 1.25 -3.99 23.26
C LEU A 379 2.12 -2.91 22.58
N SER A 380 2.06 -2.68 21.27
CA SER A 380 2.50 -1.39 20.70
C SER A 380 1.31 -0.67 20.05
N SER A 381 0.93 0.48 20.59
CA SER A 381 0.06 1.45 19.90
C SER A 381 0.58 1.64 18.47
N SER A 382 -0.19 1.23 17.46
CA SER A 382 0.22 1.26 16.04
C SER A 382 0.06 2.66 15.47
N VAL A 383 0.94 3.58 15.86
CA VAL A 383 0.84 4.99 15.50
C VAL A 383 1.30 5.23 14.04
N PRO A 384 0.51 5.89 13.19
CA PRO A 384 0.90 6.20 11.82
C PRO A 384 2.05 7.19 11.75
N LEU A 385 2.70 7.25 10.58
CA LEU A 385 3.82 8.14 10.32
C LEU A 385 3.35 9.38 9.54
N VAL A 386 4.04 10.50 9.74
CA VAL A 386 3.81 11.76 9.03
C VAL A 386 5.10 12.30 8.45
N LEU A 387 5.05 12.70 7.18
CA LEU A 387 6.16 13.34 6.49
C LEU A 387 6.05 14.86 6.64
N LEU A 388 7.05 15.48 7.26
CA LEU A 388 7.15 16.93 7.50
C LEU A 388 8.49 17.47 6.97
N GLU A 389 8.53 18.74 6.56
CA GLU A 389 9.77 19.41 6.18
C GLU A 389 10.39 20.12 7.39
N ASP A 390 11.69 19.95 7.62
CA ASP A 390 12.37 20.42 8.85
C ASP A 390 12.40 21.95 8.92
N VAL A 391 11.64 22.49 9.87
CA VAL A 391 11.45 23.93 10.12
C VAL A 391 12.75 24.63 10.55
N GLY A 392 13.76 23.89 11.02
CA GLY A 392 15.03 24.43 11.55
C GLY A 392 16.27 24.27 10.66
N ALA A 393 16.18 23.62 9.49
CA ALA A 393 17.34 23.29 8.67
C ALA A 393 17.93 24.48 7.87
N ASP A 394 17.18 25.56 7.67
CA ASP A 394 17.61 26.76 6.94
C ASP A 394 18.53 27.66 7.79
N LYS A 395 19.73 27.16 8.10
CA LYS A 395 20.79 27.97 8.75
C LYS A 395 21.27 29.14 7.88
N THR A 396 20.97 29.14 6.58
CA THR A 396 21.47 30.14 5.61
C THR A 396 20.85 31.54 5.71
N SER A 397 19.93 31.79 6.67
CA SER A 397 19.34 33.13 6.87
C SER A 397 19.30 33.62 8.31
N ILE A 398 19.83 32.84 9.27
CA ILE A 398 19.79 33.16 10.72
C ILE A 398 21.12 33.76 11.20
N ASP A 399 22.07 34.05 10.33
CA ASP A 399 23.27 34.84 10.70
C ASP A 399 22.96 36.34 10.96
N GLY A 400 21.68 36.72 10.96
CA GLY A 400 21.19 38.09 11.18
C GLY A 400 20.85 38.47 12.63
N TRP A 401 21.13 37.63 13.63
CA TRP A 401 21.00 38.03 15.05
C TRP A 401 22.27 38.73 15.57
N ALA A 402 23.42 38.56 14.92
CA ALA A 402 24.64 39.31 15.27
C ALA A 402 24.52 40.77 14.82
N GLY A 403 23.99 41.62 15.68
CA GLY A 403 24.02 43.07 15.51
C GLY A 403 25.45 43.62 15.54
N GLY A 404 25.92 44.10 14.39
CA GLY A 404 26.81 45.25 14.26
C GLY A 404 28.12 45.27 15.07
N ALA A 405 29.18 44.69 14.51
CA ALA A 405 30.53 45.24 14.65
C ALA A 405 30.95 45.80 13.29
N SER A 406 31.04 47.13 13.21
CA SER A 406 31.50 47.88 12.05
C SER A 406 32.95 47.52 11.69
N SER A 407 33.16 46.95 10.50
CA SER A 407 34.41 47.13 9.75
C SER A 407 34.15 48.03 8.55
N GLU A 408 34.69 49.24 8.60
CA GLU A 408 34.74 50.17 7.48
C GLU A 408 35.40 49.51 6.27
N GLY A 409 34.73 49.55 5.10
CA GLY A 409 35.30 49.03 3.87
C GLY A 409 34.33 48.95 2.70
N SER A 410 34.27 50.04 1.93
CA SER A 410 34.01 50.04 0.48
C SER A 410 32.57 50.03 -0.08
N SER A 411 32.22 51.21 -0.59
CA SER A 411 31.47 51.52 -1.81
C SER A 411 29.93 51.60 -1.77
N ALA A 412 29.47 52.86 -1.87
CA ALA A 412 28.08 53.29 -1.92
C ALA A 412 27.27 52.73 -3.12
N PRO A 413 25.96 52.46 -2.96
CA PRO A 413 25.11 52.07 -4.08
C PRO A 413 24.63 53.31 -4.87
N LYS A 414 24.97 53.34 -6.17
CA LYS A 414 24.47 54.34 -7.13
C LYS A 414 22.94 54.20 -7.26
N LYS A 415 22.22 55.29 -6.98
CA LYS A 415 20.79 55.47 -7.31
C LYS A 415 20.55 55.19 -8.79
N LYS A 416 19.78 54.14 -9.13
CA LYS A 416 19.22 53.94 -10.47
C LYS A 416 17.75 54.35 -10.50
N LYS A 417 17.49 55.25 -11.44
CA LYS A 417 16.27 56.00 -11.74
C LYS A 417 15.10 55.06 -12.09
N LYS A 418 13.95 55.27 -11.47
CA LYS A 418 12.66 54.62 -11.76
C LYS A 418 12.26 54.92 -13.22
N LYS A 419 12.09 53.89 -14.05
CA LYS A 419 11.45 54.00 -15.37
C LYS A 419 10.41 52.89 -15.49
N GLY A 420 9.17 53.29 -15.75
CA GLY A 420 8.02 52.40 -15.83
C GLY A 420 8.11 51.43 -17.00
N GLY A 421 7.68 50.20 -16.73
CA GLY A 421 7.54 49.09 -17.66
C GLY A 421 7.11 47.86 -16.87
N THR A 422 5.94 47.32 -17.18
CA THR A 422 5.38 46.08 -16.63
C THR A 422 6.35 44.93 -16.87
N ALA A 423 7.01 44.47 -15.81
CA ALA A 423 7.82 43.26 -15.80
C ALA A 423 7.03 42.09 -15.16
N PRO A 424 7.29 40.83 -15.54
CA PRO A 424 6.58 39.68 -14.99
C PRO A 424 6.84 39.56 -13.49
N SER A 425 5.80 39.16 -12.74
CA SER A 425 5.86 38.86 -11.31
C SER A 425 7.10 38.04 -10.94
N SER A 426 7.85 38.49 -9.94
CA SER A 426 8.91 37.69 -9.31
C SER A 426 8.34 36.32 -8.88
N PRO A 427 9.09 35.22 -9.07
CA PRO A 427 8.62 33.89 -8.68
C PRO A 427 8.26 33.88 -7.19
N SER A 428 7.17 33.20 -6.85
CA SER A 428 6.76 33.05 -5.46
C SER A 428 7.85 32.31 -4.66
N LYS A 429 7.95 32.51 -3.33
CA LYS A 429 8.88 31.74 -2.48
C LYS A 429 8.68 30.22 -2.65
N GLU A 430 7.45 29.79 -2.91
CA GLU A 430 7.07 28.41 -3.21
C GLU A 430 7.75 27.88 -4.50
N ASP A 431 7.75 28.65 -5.60
CA ASP A 431 8.37 28.26 -6.87
C ASP A 431 9.89 28.08 -6.78
N SER A 432 10.53 28.81 -5.87
CA SER A 432 11.98 28.68 -5.62
C SER A 432 12.33 27.42 -4.84
N ARG A 433 11.53 27.07 -3.81
CA ARG A 433 11.69 25.84 -3.02
C ARG A 433 11.36 24.58 -3.82
N ALA A 434 10.35 24.63 -4.68
CA ALA A 434 9.98 23.50 -5.55
C ALA A 434 11.12 23.04 -6.48
N LYS A 435 12.11 23.90 -6.74
CA LYS A 435 13.30 23.58 -7.56
C LYS A 435 14.45 22.99 -6.74
N GLN A 436 14.40 23.04 -5.41
CA GLN A 436 15.43 22.45 -4.55
C GLN A 436 15.22 20.94 -4.39
N THR A 437 16.34 20.21 -4.42
CA THR A 437 16.37 18.77 -4.13
C THR A 437 15.87 18.53 -2.71
N ALA A 438 14.98 17.56 -2.55
CA ALA A 438 14.45 17.13 -1.26
C ALA A 438 15.10 15.81 -0.83
N THR A 439 15.55 15.73 0.41
CA THR A 439 16.11 14.51 1.02
C THR A 439 15.20 14.06 2.14
N ILE A 440 14.93 12.75 2.23
CA ILE A 440 14.06 12.18 3.25
C ILE A 440 14.90 11.46 4.30
N THR A 441 14.60 11.73 5.56
CA THR A 441 15.22 11.11 6.73
C THR A 441 14.13 10.44 7.57
N VAL A 442 14.45 9.28 8.15
CA VAL A 442 13.52 8.57 9.05
C VAL A 442 13.98 8.84 10.49
N ASN A 443 13.07 9.35 11.33
CA ASN A 443 13.38 9.59 12.73
C ASN A 443 13.65 8.26 13.45
N LYS A 444 14.63 8.27 14.36
CA LYS A 444 14.96 7.12 15.22
C LYS A 444 13.78 6.69 16.09
N SER A 445 12.85 7.60 16.39
CA SER A 445 11.63 7.29 17.14
C SER A 445 10.62 6.44 16.37
N CYS A 446 10.75 6.28 15.05
CA CYS A 446 9.87 5.43 14.23
C CYS A 446 10.03 3.92 14.50
N GLY A 447 11.03 3.52 15.31
CA GLY A 447 11.36 2.11 15.58
C GLY A 447 12.08 1.43 14.41
N ASN A 448 11.91 0.11 14.29
CA ASN A 448 12.51 -0.68 13.22
C ASN A 448 11.74 -0.48 11.90
N VAL A 449 12.09 0.58 11.17
CA VAL A 449 11.60 0.85 9.81
C VAL A 449 12.66 0.41 8.80
N SER A 450 12.25 -0.15 7.66
CA SER A 450 13.18 -0.53 6.59
C SER A 450 14.02 0.66 6.14
N THR A 451 15.32 0.45 5.96
CA THR A 451 16.24 1.48 5.42
C THR A 451 15.94 1.83 3.97
N SER A 452 15.18 1.00 3.27
CA SER A 452 14.75 1.22 1.88
C SER A 452 13.57 2.19 1.76
N LEU A 453 12.83 2.46 2.84
CA LEU A 453 11.56 3.23 2.79
C LEU A 453 11.66 4.58 2.06
N PRO A 454 12.71 5.39 2.27
CA PRO A 454 12.90 6.61 1.51
C PRO A 454 13.04 6.37 0.00
N ASP A 455 13.71 5.29 -0.39
CA ASP A 455 13.88 4.92 -1.79
C ASP A 455 12.54 4.43 -2.40
N GLU A 456 11.73 3.65 -1.66
CA GLU A 456 10.36 3.31 -2.07
C GLU A 456 9.53 4.57 -2.37
N PHE A 457 9.58 5.56 -1.46
CA PHE A 457 8.85 6.80 -1.65
C PHE A 457 9.38 7.60 -2.85
N VAL A 458 10.69 7.79 -2.99
CA VAL A 458 11.25 8.54 -4.12
C VAL A 458 10.90 7.89 -5.46
N VAL A 459 10.99 6.56 -5.55
CA VAL A 459 10.58 5.81 -6.75
C VAL A 459 9.09 6.02 -7.06
N SER A 460 8.21 5.96 -6.05
CA SER A 460 6.78 6.20 -6.26
C SER A 460 6.47 7.63 -6.73
N VAL A 461 7.23 8.62 -6.24
CA VAL A 461 7.10 10.02 -6.70
C VAL A 461 7.59 10.21 -8.13
N ASP A 462 8.71 9.58 -8.49
CA ASP A 462 9.31 9.69 -9.82
C ASP A 462 8.51 8.95 -10.89
N THR A 463 8.05 7.74 -10.59
CA THR A 463 7.13 6.97 -11.44
C THR A 463 5.82 7.73 -11.68
N TRP A 464 5.20 8.28 -10.62
CA TRP A 464 4.03 9.16 -10.77
C TRP A 464 4.33 10.37 -11.65
N HIS A 465 5.48 11.00 -11.47
CA HIS A 465 5.85 12.17 -12.26
C HIS A 465 5.95 11.82 -13.75
N ILE A 466 6.65 10.74 -14.11
CA ILE A 466 6.78 10.32 -15.51
C ILE A 466 5.41 9.96 -16.10
N LEU A 467 4.62 9.12 -15.40
CA LEU A 467 3.30 8.70 -15.85
C LEU A 467 2.34 9.87 -16.05
N ASN A 468 2.39 10.89 -15.18
CA ASN A 468 1.43 12.00 -15.18
C ASN A 468 1.88 13.23 -16.00
N THR A 469 3.15 13.30 -16.41
CA THR A 469 3.67 14.46 -17.17
C THR A 469 4.10 14.15 -18.59
N HIS A 470 4.56 12.93 -18.88
CA HIS A 470 4.97 12.55 -20.21
C HIS A 470 3.75 12.32 -21.12
N SER A 471 3.73 12.92 -22.32
CA SER A 471 2.61 12.85 -23.26
C SER A 471 2.21 11.42 -23.60
N ASP A 472 3.20 10.55 -23.78
CA ASP A 472 3.03 9.17 -24.23
C ASP A 472 2.34 8.29 -23.19
N TYR A 473 2.34 8.70 -21.91
CA TYR A 473 1.84 7.89 -20.79
C TYR A 473 0.62 8.51 -20.10
N LYS A 474 0.50 9.84 -20.11
CA LYS A 474 -0.48 10.58 -19.32
C LYS A 474 -1.93 10.18 -19.57
N SER A 475 -2.32 10.03 -20.83
CA SER A 475 -3.69 9.64 -21.20
C SER A 475 -4.01 8.22 -20.72
N GLY A 476 -3.12 7.27 -20.99
CA GLY A 476 -3.23 5.89 -20.53
C GLY A 476 -3.27 5.78 -19.01
N PHE A 477 -2.39 6.50 -18.31
CA PHE A 477 -2.38 6.50 -16.85
C PHE A 477 -3.66 7.11 -16.26
N THR A 478 -4.14 8.24 -16.81
CA THR A 478 -5.39 8.85 -16.35
C THR A 478 -6.59 7.91 -16.57
N ARG A 479 -6.62 7.17 -17.68
CA ARG A 479 -7.64 6.14 -17.94
C ARG A 479 -7.59 5.04 -16.88
N VAL A 480 -6.41 4.47 -16.62
CA VAL A 480 -6.23 3.43 -15.58
C VAL A 480 -6.67 3.93 -14.21
N LEU A 481 -6.29 5.16 -13.83
CA LEU A 481 -6.70 5.74 -12.55
C LEU A 481 -8.22 5.85 -12.39
N ALA A 482 -8.92 6.22 -13.47
CA ALA A 482 -10.38 6.38 -13.47
C ALA A 482 -11.12 5.04 -13.52
N GLU A 483 -10.69 4.11 -14.39
CA GLU A 483 -11.31 2.79 -14.55
C GLU A 483 -11.17 1.91 -13.30
N TRP A 484 -10.08 2.07 -12.54
CA TRP A 484 -9.83 1.28 -11.33
C TRP A 484 -10.32 1.95 -10.05
N HIS A 485 -10.97 3.12 -10.16
CA HIS A 485 -11.50 3.88 -9.03
C HIS A 485 -10.48 4.07 -7.89
N ILE A 486 -9.24 4.45 -8.23
CA ILE A 486 -8.12 4.56 -7.28
C ILE A 486 -8.34 5.67 -6.24
N ASP A 487 -9.26 6.59 -6.51
CA ASP A 487 -9.78 7.54 -5.54
C ASP A 487 -10.43 6.87 -4.32
N GLN A 488 -10.98 5.65 -4.46
CA GLN A 488 -11.56 4.88 -3.36
C GLN A 488 -10.51 4.11 -2.54
N TRP A 489 -9.25 4.06 -2.98
CA TRP A 489 -8.20 3.33 -2.29
C TRP A 489 -7.69 4.15 -1.10
N ILE A 490 -8.20 3.86 0.09
CA ILE A 490 -7.93 4.63 1.33
C ILE A 490 -6.45 4.83 1.60
N TRP A 491 -5.62 3.80 1.41
CA TRP A 491 -4.18 3.88 1.70
C TRP A 491 -3.43 4.83 0.76
N MET A 492 -4.00 5.20 -0.40
CA MET A 492 -3.39 6.09 -1.40
C MET A 492 -3.42 7.57 -0.97
N GLU A 493 -4.30 7.96 -0.04
CA GLU A 493 -4.43 9.36 0.39
C GLU A 493 -3.16 9.90 1.05
N SER A 494 -2.55 9.11 1.94
CA SER A 494 -1.28 9.46 2.59
C SER A 494 -0.19 9.77 1.57
N PHE A 495 -0.05 8.95 0.52
CA PHE A 495 0.90 9.18 -0.57
C PHE A 495 0.58 10.46 -1.37
N LYS A 496 -0.71 10.71 -1.69
CA LYS A 496 -1.11 11.93 -2.42
C LYS A 496 -0.65 13.19 -1.69
N VAL A 497 -0.87 13.26 -0.37
CA VAL A 497 -0.47 14.38 0.47
C VAL A 497 1.05 14.47 0.60
N ASP A 498 1.71 13.37 0.95
CA ASP A 498 3.17 13.34 1.17
C ASP A 498 3.95 13.71 -0.09
N ARG A 499 3.50 13.26 -1.27
CA ARG A 499 4.08 13.66 -2.55
C ARG A 499 3.96 15.16 -2.80
N MET A 500 2.83 15.77 -2.43
CA MET A 500 2.64 17.21 -2.60
C MET A 500 3.52 18.02 -1.64
N VAL A 501 3.67 17.56 -0.39
CA VAL A 501 4.65 18.11 0.57
C VAL A 501 6.07 17.98 0.02
N TYR A 502 6.45 16.79 -0.43
CA TYR A 502 7.76 16.52 -1.04
C TYR A 502 8.05 17.41 -2.26
N LYS A 503 7.05 17.74 -3.08
CA LYS A 503 7.20 18.66 -4.23
C LYS A 503 7.02 20.15 -3.88
N ALA A 504 6.96 20.52 -2.59
CA ALA A 504 6.73 21.89 -2.11
C ALA A 504 5.45 22.55 -2.66
N LYS A 505 4.37 21.78 -2.85
CA LYS A 505 3.06 22.30 -3.29
C LYS A 505 2.18 22.63 -2.09
N TYR A 506 2.68 23.46 -1.18
CA TYR A 506 2.10 23.69 0.14
C TYR A 506 0.66 24.22 0.06
N LYS A 507 0.37 25.11 -0.89
CA LYS A 507 -0.98 25.66 -1.04
C LYS A 507 -2.01 24.58 -1.39
N LYS A 508 -1.66 23.66 -2.30
CA LYS A 508 -2.52 22.55 -2.70
C LYS A 508 -2.76 21.55 -1.57
N VAL A 509 -1.75 21.31 -0.74
CA VAL A 509 -1.88 20.46 0.45
C VAL A 509 -2.89 21.07 1.43
N VAL A 510 -2.76 22.36 1.72
CA VAL A 510 -3.68 23.07 2.64
C VAL A 510 -5.12 23.03 2.12
N ASP A 511 -5.33 23.30 0.83
CA ASP A 511 -6.68 23.31 0.25
C ASP A 511 -7.31 21.91 0.28
N PHE A 512 -6.54 20.87 -0.07
CA PHE A 512 -6.98 19.46 -0.01
C PHE A 512 -7.33 19.00 1.41
N LEU A 513 -6.45 19.26 2.39
CA LEU A 513 -6.67 18.83 3.77
C LEU A 513 -7.81 19.61 4.46
N LYS A 514 -8.06 20.87 4.06
CA LYS A 514 -9.23 21.63 4.52
C LYS A 514 -10.53 21.04 4.04
N GLU A 515 -10.59 20.68 2.76
CA GLU A 515 -11.76 20.02 2.17
C GLU A 515 -12.04 18.70 2.90
N GLN A 516 -11.00 17.88 3.08
CA GLN A 516 -11.10 16.60 3.80
C GLN A 516 -11.56 16.79 5.26
N LYS A 517 -11.01 17.77 5.97
CA LYS A 517 -11.40 18.12 7.35
C LYS A 517 -12.89 18.49 7.44
N GLY A 518 -13.40 19.26 6.48
CA GLY A 518 -14.82 19.63 6.42
C GLY A 518 -15.76 18.43 6.26
N PHE A 519 -15.34 17.39 5.53
CA PHE A 519 -16.10 16.15 5.42
C PHE A 519 -16.02 15.32 6.70
N LEU A 520 -14.84 15.18 7.29
CA LEU A 520 -14.62 14.32 8.46
C LEU A 520 -15.18 14.90 9.76
N GLU A 521 -15.27 16.23 9.92
CA GLU A 521 -15.88 16.88 11.09
C GLU A 521 -17.39 16.55 11.24
N SER A 522 -18.02 16.02 10.18
CA SER A 522 -19.41 15.55 10.21
C SER A 522 -19.58 14.11 10.70
N ASP A 523 -18.49 13.33 10.83
CA ASP A 523 -18.52 11.92 11.22
C ASP A 523 -18.02 11.71 12.66
N PRO A 524 -18.87 11.23 13.59
CA PRO A 524 -18.49 10.95 14.97
C PRO A 524 -17.51 9.77 15.14
N PHE A 525 -17.26 8.97 14.10
CA PHE A 525 -16.29 7.85 14.10
C PHE A 525 -14.97 8.16 13.39
N ALA A 526 -14.77 9.40 12.94
CA ALA A 526 -13.60 9.77 12.16
C ALA A 526 -12.29 9.41 12.87
N GLN A 527 -11.39 8.77 12.12
CA GLN A 527 -10.09 8.30 12.62
C GLN A 527 -9.27 9.50 13.12
N GLN A 528 -9.22 9.66 14.44
CA GLN A 528 -8.52 10.76 15.12
C GLN A 528 -7.06 10.92 14.64
N GLU A 529 -6.42 9.82 14.26
CA GLU A 529 -5.05 9.79 13.74
C GLU A 529 -4.90 10.49 12.38
N VAL A 530 -5.91 10.40 11.50
CA VAL A 530 -5.94 11.09 10.20
C VAL A 530 -6.00 12.60 10.41
N PHE A 531 -6.78 13.06 11.39
CA PHE A 531 -6.84 14.48 11.76
C PHE A 531 -5.52 15.00 12.32
N ILE A 532 -4.89 14.25 13.24
CA ILE A 532 -3.60 14.65 13.83
C ILE A 532 -2.56 14.78 12.73
N ARG A 533 -2.45 13.77 11.86
CA ARG A 533 -1.54 13.77 10.71
C ARG A 533 -1.81 14.97 9.78
N GLY A 534 -3.07 15.18 9.42
CA GLY A 534 -3.49 16.31 8.58
C GLY A 534 -3.16 17.67 9.18
N SER A 535 -3.45 17.90 10.47
CA SER A 535 -3.16 19.17 11.15
C SER A 535 -1.64 19.43 11.27
N LEU A 536 -0.81 18.41 11.52
CA LEU A 536 0.65 18.56 11.52
C LEU A 536 1.17 18.96 10.12
N GLN A 537 0.67 18.32 9.06
CA GLN A 537 1.07 18.65 7.69
C GLN A 537 0.56 20.02 7.24
N MET A 538 -0.67 20.40 7.61
CA MET A 538 -1.19 21.75 7.38
C MET A 538 -0.35 22.79 8.11
N SER A 539 0.00 22.54 9.37
CA SER A 539 0.87 23.42 10.17
C SER A 539 2.21 23.64 9.47
N CYS A 540 2.87 22.57 9.04
CA CYS A 540 4.12 22.63 8.29
C CYS A 540 3.96 23.42 6.97
N CYS A 541 2.90 23.16 6.21
CA CYS A 541 2.64 23.87 4.96
C CYS A 541 2.40 25.38 5.16
N TYR A 542 1.62 25.77 6.17
CA TYR A 542 1.38 27.18 6.49
C TYR A 542 2.65 27.92 6.88
N PHE A 543 3.57 27.27 7.59
CA PHE A 543 4.86 27.86 7.94
C PHE A 543 5.62 28.28 6.67
N TYR A 544 5.70 27.39 5.68
CA TYR A 544 6.39 27.67 4.42
C TYR A 544 5.65 28.64 3.49
N LEU A 545 4.33 28.80 3.67
CA LEU A 545 3.54 29.87 3.04
C LEU A 545 3.71 31.24 3.74
N GLY A 546 4.34 31.29 4.92
CA GLY A 546 4.51 32.51 5.71
C GLY A 546 3.29 32.87 6.58
N GLU A 547 2.31 31.98 6.70
CA GLU A 547 1.12 32.14 7.52
C GLU A 547 1.38 31.60 8.94
N TYR A 548 2.33 32.19 9.67
CA TYR A 548 2.82 31.68 10.98
C TYR A 548 1.73 31.53 12.03
N ARG A 549 0.76 32.45 12.05
CA ARG A 549 -0.40 32.38 12.95
C ARG A 549 -1.24 31.12 12.70
N ASN A 550 -1.55 30.83 11.43
CA ASN A 550 -2.32 29.65 11.03
C ASN A 550 -1.51 28.37 11.25
N SER A 551 -0.21 28.42 10.97
CA SER A 551 0.72 27.32 11.22
C SER A 551 0.73 26.87 12.68
N CYS A 552 0.92 27.81 13.61
CA CYS A 552 0.95 27.49 15.04
C CYS A 552 -0.43 27.10 15.56
N ALA A 553 -1.51 27.72 15.06
CA ALA A 553 -2.88 27.36 15.43
C ALA A 553 -3.23 25.90 15.10
N GLU A 554 -2.80 25.41 13.93
CA GLU A 554 -2.99 24.01 13.54
C GLU A 554 -2.09 23.05 14.32
N ALA A 555 -0.85 23.44 14.63
CA ALA A 555 0.04 22.64 15.48
C ALA A 555 -0.58 22.42 16.87
N LEU A 556 -1.06 23.51 17.48
CA LEU A 556 -1.78 23.48 18.75
C LEU A 556 -3.12 22.72 18.64
N ASN A 557 -3.75 22.70 17.46
CA ASN A 557 -4.96 21.91 17.24
C ASN A 557 -4.66 20.41 17.20
N ALA A 558 -3.58 19.99 16.53
CA ALA A 558 -3.15 18.60 16.51
C ALA A 558 -2.92 18.06 17.93
N LEU A 559 -2.28 18.87 18.79
CA LEU A 559 -2.04 18.51 20.18
C LEU A 559 -3.34 18.21 20.94
N ARG A 560 -4.39 19.02 20.79
CA ARG A 560 -5.67 18.86 21.53
C ARG A 560 -6.31 17.49 21.36
N PHE A 561 -6.11 16.83 20.22
CA PHE A 561 -6.67 15.50 19.99
C PHE A 561 -6.04 14.43 20.89
N PHE A 562 -4.78 14.59 21.30
CA PHE A 562 -4.18 13.64 22.26
C PHE A 562 -4.82 13.72 23.66
N SER A 563 -5.30 14.89 24.09
CA SER A 563 -5.92 15.07 25.41
C SER A 563 -7.23 14.30 25.59
N SER A 564 -7.94 14.03 24.50
CA SER A 564 -9.18 13.24 24.51
C SER A 564 -8.97 11.76 24.85
N GLN A 565 -7.73 11.24 24.74
CA GLN A 565 -7.40 9.84 25.06
C GLN A 565 -7.04 9.63 26.55
N SER A 566 -6.65 10.69 27.27
CA SER A 566 -6.14 10.59 28.65
C SER A 566 -7.20 10.26 29.71
N ILE A 567 -8.50 10.22 29.38
CA ILE A 567 -9.54 9.95 30.38
C ILE A 567 -9.67 8.44 30.69
N ASN A 568 -9.12 7.53 29.87
CA ASN A 568 -9.40 6.08 30.00
C ASN A 568 -8.18 5.14 30.18
N THR A 569 -6.95 5.62 30.37
CA THR A 569 -5.81 4.72 30.61
C THR A 569 -4.86 5.22 31.71
N THR A 570 -5.11 4.78 32.94
CA THR A 570 -4.08 4.75 33.99
C THR A 570 -3.07 3.64 33.67
N ASP A 571 -2.07 3.92 32.83
CA ASP A 571 -0.79 3.17 32.82
C ASP A 571 0.22 3.84 31.88
N VAL A 572 0.84 4.93 32.34
CA VAL A 572 2.04 5.48 31.69
C VAL A 572 3.27 4.83 32.31
N LYS A 573 3.68 3.69 31.76
CA LYS A 573 5.09 3.26 31.82
C LYS A 573 5.82 3.93 30.66
N SER A 574 6.36 5.11 30.92
CA SER A 574 7.31 5.79 30.04
C SER A 574 8.48 4.85 29.75
N LEU A 575 8.73 4.58 28.47
CA LEU A 575 9.98 3.97 28.04
C LEU A 575 11.11 4.96 28.41
N LYS A 576 11.80 4.69 29.53
CA LYS A 576 12.95 5.46 29.97
C LYS A 576 13.97 5.52 28.83
N ARG A 577 14.25 6.73 28.34
CA ARG A 577 15.51 7.04 27.66
C ARG A 577 16.61 6.72 28.69
N GLY A 578 17.35 5.63 28.48
CA GLY A 578 18.22 5.03 29.48
C GLY A 578 19.30 5.97 29.98
N ILE A 579 19.19 6.42 31.23
CA ILE A 579 20.31 6.89 32.04
C ILE A 579 20.83 5.65 32.78
N SER A 580 21.94 5.09 32.29
CA SER A 580 22.67 4.03 32.97
C SER A 580 23.83 4.65 33.75
N THR A 581 23.62 4.86 35.03
CA THR A 581 24.68 5.12 36.01
C THR A 581 25.38 3.80 36.34
N MET A 582 26.60 3.60 35.85
CA MET A 582 27.54 2.59 36.38
C MET A 582 28.90 3.26 36.60
N GLN A 583 29.31 3.33 37.86
CA GLN A 583 30.64 3.74 38.28
C GLN A 583 31.68 2.65 37.92
N GLY A 584 32.82 3.08 37.38
CA GLY A 584 34.14 2.48 37.64
C GLY A 584 34.68 1.48 36.60
N SER A 585 35.43 1.95 35.60
CA SER A 585 36.88 1.71 35.50
C SER A 585 37.47 2.17 34.15
N SER A 586 38.56 2.94 34.29
CA SER A 586 39.71 3.16 33.40
C SER A 586 39.62 2.94 31.88
N ASN A 587 40.01 4.02 31.16
CA ASN A 587 40.66 4.05 29.85
C ASN A 587 39.98 3.36 28.66
N ARG A 588 39.42 4.18 27.76
CA ARG A 588 39.71 4.14 26.31
C ARG A 588 39.08 5.33 25.57
N ASP A 589 39.96 6.13 24.97
CA ASP A 589 39.81 6.86 23.71
C ASP A 589 38.57 7.74 23.52
N THR A 590 38.67 8.95 24.06
CA THR A 590 38.07 10.16 23.52
C THR A 590 38.54 10.36 22.07
N ASN A 591 37.76 9.90 21.08
CA ASN A 591 37.73 10.40 19.70
C ASN A 591 36.70 9.63 18.85
N ALA A 592 35.42 10.01 18.90
CA ALA A 592 34.46 9.84 17.80
C ALA A 592 33.10 10.46 18.15
N MET A 593 32.95 11.76 17.93
CA MET A 593 31.68 12.42 17.55
C MET A 593 32.01 13.88 17.20
N GLY A 594 32.62 14.05 16.02
CA GLY A 594 32.56 15.32 15.33
C GLY A 594 31.16 15.52 14.75
N PRO A 595 30.76 16.77 14.43
CA PRO A 595 29.48 17.07 13.82
C PRO A 595 29.51 16.65 12.35
N SER A 596 29.23 15.38 12.06
CA SER A 596 28.92 14.96 10.69
C SER A 596 27.43 15.15 10.41
N GLN A 597 26.96 16.40 10.49
CA GLN A 597 25.82 16.82 9.68
C GLN A 597 26.36 16.96 8.26
N LEU A 598 26.14 15.94 7.42
CA LEU A 598 26.29 16.10 5.98
C LEU A 598 25.47 17.33 5.58
N ILE A 599 26.16 18.39 5.15
CA ILE A 599 25.54 19.58 4.58
C ILE A 599 24.94 19.14 3.26
N PHE A 600 23.67 18.73 3.28
CA PHE A 600 22.92 18.49 2.05
C PHE A 600 22.44 19.86 1.54
N PRO A 601 22.89 20.32 0.37
CA PRO A 601 22.30 21.51 -0.25
C PRO A 601 20.89 21.14 -0.74
N GLY A 602 19.86 21.40 0.07
CA GLY A 602 18.48 21.08 -0.29
C GLY A 602 17.52 21.05 0.89
N ARG A 603 16.24 20.80 0.59
CA ARG A 603 15.19 20.63 1.59
C ARG A 603 15.34 19.30 2.30
N VAL A 604 15.22 19.29 3.62
CA VAL A 604 15.26 18.06 4.43
C VAL A 604 13.86 17.79 4.94
N LEU A 605 13.33 16.62 4.58
CA LEU A 605 12.05 16.11 5.09
C LEU A 605 12.32 14.97 6.05
N GLN A 606 11.50 14.89 7.09
CA GLN A 606 11.61 13.90 8.14
C GLN A 606 10.29 13.16 8.28
N LEU A 607 10.39 11.84 8.31
CA LEU A 607 9.29 10.95 8.65
C LEU A 607 9.32 10.70 10.17
N ILE A 608 8.24 11.07 10.87
CA ILE A 608 8.10 10.96 12.33
C ILE A 608 6.80 10.20 12.68
N PRO A 609 6.72 9.52 13.84
CA PRO A 609 5.47 8.90 14.28
C PRO A 609 4.52 9.95 14.87
N CYS A 610 3.22 9.83 14.61
CA CYS A 610 2.14 10.69 15.12
C CYS A 610 1.86 10.47 16.62
N THR A 611 2.89 10.58 17.46
CA THR A 611 2.78 10.47 18.93
C THR A 611 2.65 11.84 19.56
N GLU A 612 2.12 11.91 20.78
CA GLU A 612 2.03 13.17 21.51
C GLU A 612 3.42 13.81 21.72
N GLY A 613 4.44 13.01 22.07
CA GLY A 613 5.80 13.52 22.29
C GLY A 613 6.42 14.15 21.03
N GLU A 614 6.26 13.52 19.87
CA GLU A 614 6.77 14.05 18.60
C GLU A 614 5.96 15.25 18.11
N ALA A 615 4.64 15.24 18.29
CA ALA A 615 3.79 16.39 18.00
C ALA A 615 4.16 17.58 18.90
N LEU A 616 4.44 17.34 20.19
CA LEU A 616 4.89 18.36 21.14
C LEU A 616 6.26 18.92 20.71
N SER A 617 7.21 18.05 20.39
CA SER A 617 8.53 18.45 19.87
C SER A 617 8.41 19.34 18.64
N PHE A 618 7.58 18.93 17.67
CA PHE A 618 7.33 19.71 16.47
C PHE A 618 6.70 21.08 16.79
N CYS A 619 5.67 21.12 17.65
CA CYS A 619 5.00 22.35 18.03
C CYS A 619 5.94 23.33 18.74
N VAL A 620 6.76 22.85 19.69
CA VAL A 620 7.71 23.69 20.43
C VAL A 620 8.76 24.26 19.48
N ARG A 621 9.39 23.43 18.62
CA ARG A 621 10.38 23.89 17.63
C ARG A 621 9.79 24.90 16.65
N LEU A 622 8.58 24.67 16.19
CA LEU A 622 7.85 25.60 15.32
C LEU A 622 7.61 26.95 16.01
N LEU A 623 7.10 26.94 17.24
CA LEU A 623 6.83 28.15 18.01
C LEU A 623 8.11 28.93 18.30
N ILE A 624 9.20 28.26 18.70
CA ILE A 624 10.52 28.90 18.89
C ILE A 624 10.95 29.57 17.59
N THR A 625 10.84 28.88 16.45
CA THR A 625 11.24 29.45 15.15
C THR A 625 10.41 30.68 14.78
N CYS A 626 9.09 30.60 14.93
CA CYS A 626 8.17 31.72 14.67
C CYS A 626 8.42 32.90 15.61
N PHE A 627 8.63 32.65 16.90
CA PHE A 627 8.92 33.69 17.88
C PHE A 627 10.30 34.32 17.65
N LYS A 628 11.34 33.56 17.26
CA LYS A 628 12.66 34.13 16.90
C LYS A 628 12.52 35.14 15.76
N GLN A 629 11.76 34.79 14.72
CA GLN A 629 11.48 35.70 13.61
C GLN A 629 10.76 36.96 14.07
N LYS A 630 9.73 36.82 14.92
CA LYS A 630 8.97 37.98 15.39
C LYS A 630 9.74 38.86 16.35
N ILE A 631 10.50 38.29 17.29
CA ILE A 631 11.39 39.00 18.22
C ILE A 631 12.46 39.81 17.47
N SER A 632 12.90 39.32 16.30
CA SER A 632 13.83 40.05 15.44
C SER A 632 13.21 41.34 14.86
N HIS A 633 11.88 41.40 14.72
CA HIS A 633 11.15 42.55 14.19
C HIS A 633 10.46 43.40 15.27
N GLU A 634 10.09 42.81 16.41
CA GLU A 634 9.33 43.46 17.47
C GLU A 634 10.16 43.59 18.76
N THR A 635 10.38 44.83 19.20
CA THR A 635 11.36 45.10 20.26
C THR A 635 10.81 44.98 21.69
N ARG A 636 9.48 45.06 21.94
CA ARG A 636 8.96 45.35 23.30
C ARG A 636 7.85 44.44 23.83
N SER A 637 7.66 43.23 23.29
CA SER A 637 6.63 42.32 23.79
C SER A 637 7.17 41.46 24.95
N GLY A 638 6.76 41.77 26.18
CA GLY A 638 7.12 41.00 27.38
C GLY A 638 6.51 39.59 27.38
N ASP A 639 5.29 39.44 26.86
CA ASP A 639 4.64 38.13 26.72
C ASP A 639 5.36 37.26 25.68
N LEU A 640 5.80 37.82 24.55
CA LEU A 640 6.56 37.10 23.53
C LEU A 640 7.89 36.57 24.09
N VAL A 641 8.64 37.42 24.81
CA VAL A 641 9.91 37.02 25.45
C VAL A 641 9.67 36.00 26.56
N GLY A 642 8.66 36.19 27.40
CA GLY A 642 8.33 35.25 28.48
C GLY A 642 7.88 33.88 27.97
N HIS A 643 7.00 33.85 26.95
CA HIS A 643 6.57 32.61 26.30
C HIS A 643 7.74 31.89 25.62
N MET A 644 8.67 32.64 25.00
CA MET A 644 9.89 32.05 24.44
C MET A 644 10.74 31.37 25.52
N ILE A 645 10.96 32.02 26.67
CA ILE A 645 11.74 31.44 27.77
C ILE A 645 11.11 30.14 28.29
N ILE A 646 9.77 30.07 28.38
CA ILE A 646 9.09 28.83 28.75
C ILE A 646 9.43 27.72 27.76
N LEU A 647 9.33 27.98 26.46
CA LEU A 647 9.56 26.98 25.39
C LEU A 647 11.00 26.47 25.35
N LEU A 648 11.98 27.31 25.67
CA LEU A 648 13.42 26.94 25.68
C LEU A 648 13.76 25.85 26.70
N GLN A 649 12.88 25.56 27.65
CA GLN A 649 13.06 24.47 28.62
C GLN A 649 12.99 23.07 27.99
N TYR A 650 12.27 22.89 26.87
CA TYR A 650 11.92 21.56 26.34
C TYR A 650 13.14 20.68 26.01
N ASP A 651 14.17 21.28 25.44
CA ASP A 651 15.33 20.59 24.88
C ASP A 651 16.63 21.18 25.44
N TRP A 652 16.55 21.78 26.64
CA TRP A 652 17.68 22.43 27.32
C TRP A 652 18.86 21.46 27.51
N PRO A 653 20.12 21.88 27.29
CA PRO A 653 20.60 23.23 26.96
C PRO A 653 20.80 23.50 25.46
N LYS A 654 20.13 22.78 24.53
CA LYS A 654 20.39 22.93 23.08
C LYS A 654 20.21 24.34 22.52
N GLU A 655 19.40 25.17 23.18
CA GLU A 655 19.04 26.54 22.75
C GLU A 655 19.50 27.60 23.78
N ASP A 656 20.53 27.31 24.56
CA ASP A 656 21.11 28.20 25.58
C ASP A 656 21.59 29.54 25.00
N GLN A 657 22.18 29.54 23.80
CA GLN A 657 22.61 30.75 23.11
C GLN A 657 21.44 31.72 22.89
N THR A 658 20.30 31.21 22.44
CA THR A 658 19.07 32.00 22.27
C THR A 658 18.59 32.54 23.61
N PHE A 659 18.71 31.77 24.68
CA PHE A 659 18.34 32.21 26.02
C PHE A 659 19.19 33.40 26.50
N TYR A 660 20.52 33.32 26.38
CA TYR A 660 21.41 34.41 26.78
C TYR A 660 21.18 35.69 25.98
N GLU A 661 20.90 35.58 24.67
CA GLU A 661 20.51 36.72 23.83
C GLU A 661 19.19 37.37 24.30
N LEU A 662 18.25 36.59 24.80
CA LEU A 662 17.02 37.12 25.42
C LEU A 662 17.32 37.83 26.74
N LEU A 663 18.26 37.32 27.57
CA LEU A 663 18.67 38.01 28.80
C LEU A 663 19.31 39.37 28.50
N GLU A 664 20.18 39.45 27.50
CA GLU A 664 20.74 40.73 27.03
C GLU A 664 19.64 41.69 26.57
N ARG A 665 18.65 41.20 25.82
CA ARG A 665 17.50 41.99 25.41
C ARG A 665 16.66 42.44 26.62
N ILE A 666 16.46 41.61 27.64
CA ILE A 666 15.76 42.00 28.86
C ILE A 666 16.52 43.13 29.58
N ARG A 667 17.85 43.02 29.66
CA ARG A 667 18.71 44.08 30.22
C ARG A 667 18.58 45.39 29.43
N SER A 668 18.63 45.32 28.10
CA SER A 668 18.52 46.51 27.23
C SER A 668 17.16 47.20 27.33
N HIS A 669 16.09 46.45 27.63
CA HIS A 669 14.73 46.98 27.79
C HIS A 669 14.43 47.44 29.23
N GLY A 670 15.38 47.30 30.16
CA GLY A 670 15.24 47.72 31.54
C GLY A 670 14.39 46.79 32.41
N GLY A 671 14.12 45.56 31.96
CA GLY A 671 13.38 44.54 32.71
C GLY A 671 12.38 43.74 31.89
N LEU A 672 11.61 42.89 32.58
CA LEU A 672 10.61 41.99 32.00
C LEU A 672 9.33 42.01 32.86
N THR A 673 8.20 42.23 32.22
CA THR A 673 6.87 42.03 32.83
C THR A 673 6.26 40.76 32.26
N TYR A 674 6.21 39.70 33.07
CA TYR A 674 5.68 38.41 32.65
C TYR A 674 5.19 37.59 33.85
N ARG A 675 3.88 37.61 34.09
CA ARG A 675 3.28 37.08 35.33
C ARG A 675 3.09 35.57 35.36
N LYS A 676 3.36 34.90 34.24
CA LYS A 676 3.21 33.44 34.08
C LYS A 676 4.54 32.69 34.37
N PHE A 677 5.60 33.42 34.70
CA PHE A 677 6.94 32.89 34.91
C PHE A 677 6.96 31.70 35.88
N PHE A 678 6.46 31.90 37.10
CA PHE A 678 6.44 30.88 38.14
C PHE A 678 5.38 29.79 37.93
N ASN A 679 4.51 29.92 36.92
CA ASN A 679 3.56 28.87 36.61
C ASN A 679 4.27 27.72 35.88
N TYR A 680 5.18 28.05 34.95
CA TYR A 680 5.71 27.09 33.96
C TYR A 680 7.24 26.93 33.94
N ILE A 681 8.02 27.76 34.62
CA ILE A 681 9.49 27.66 34.59
C ILE A 681 10.01 26.86 35.77
N VAL A 682 10.59 25.68 35.51
CA VAL A 682 11.15 24.77 36.53
C VAL A 682 12.62 24.44 36.33
N ASN A 683 13.20 24.81 35.17
CA ASN A 683 14.62 24.58 34.86
C ASN A 683 15.53 25.41 35.79
N ILE A 684 16.45 24.72 36.48
CA ILE A 684 17.30 25.32 37.51
C ILE A 684 18.22 26.41 36.95
N ASP A 685 18.85 26.17 35.80
CA ASP A 685 19.79 27.13 35.19
C ASP A 685 19.08 28.44 34.82
N ILE A 686 17.87 28.34 34.27
CA ILE A 686 17.05 29.52 33.96
C ILE A 686 16.64 30.25 35.26
N LEU A 687 16.24 29.52 36.30
CA LEU A 687 15.86 30.12 37.58
C LEU A 687 17.04 30.84 38.25
N GLU A 688 18.24 30.28 38.17
CA GLU A 688 19.47 30.88 38.69
C GLU A 688 19.80 32.21 38.00
N GLU A 689 19.73 32.25 36.67
CA GLU A 689 19.97 33.47 35.89
C GLU A 689 18.96 34.58 36.22
N PHE A 690 17.69 34.23 36.43
CA PHE A 690 16.67 35.19 36.87
C PHE A 690 16.84 35.62 38.33
N ALA A 691 17.38 34.76 39.20
CA ALA A 691 17.76 35.14 40.56
C ALA A 691 18.92 36.14 40.55
N TYR A 692 19.91 35.92 39.68
CA TYR A 692 21.04 36.84 39.47
C TYR A 692 20.55 38.21 38.96
N LEU A 693 19.72 38.23 37.91
CA LEU A 693 19.13 39.47 37.36
C LEU A 693 18.34 40.27 38.41
N SER A 694 17.62 39.59 39.31
CA SER A 694 16.87 40.24 40.40
C SER A 694 17.81 40.82 41.47
N SER A 695 18.95 40.17 41.72
CA SER A 695 19.94 40.61 42.70
C SER A 695 20.63 41.92 42.30
N GLU A 696 20.81 42.17 40.99
CA GLU A 696 21.38 43.41 40.45
C GLU A 696 20.54 44.65 40.83
N GLY A 697 19.22 44.49 41.00
CA GLY A 697 18.32 45.53 41.52
C GLY A 697 18.10 46.74 40.60
N VAL A 698 18.71 46.77 39.42
CA VAL A 698 18.58 47.84 38.40
C VAL A 698 17.41 47.61 37.45
N LEU A 699 16.99 46.34 37.27
CA LEU A 699 15.99 45.93 36.29
C LEU A 699 14.59 45.81 36.91
N LYS A 700 13.56 46.18 36.14
CA LYS A 700 12.16 46.06 36.54
C LYS A 700 11.61 44.66 36.18
N LEU A 701 11.69 43.70 37.11
CA LEU A 701 11.16 42.35 36.93
C LEU A 701 9.79 42.20 37.61
N GLU A 702 8.70 42.20 36.83
CA GLU A 702 7.35 41.93 37.29
C GLU A 702 6.95 40.49 36.94
N LEU A 703 7.42 39.51 37.75
CA LEU A 703 7.22 38.07 37.51
C LEU A 703 6.13 37.43 38.37
N LEU A 704 5.74 38.09 39.48
CA LEU A 704 4.73 37.58 40.41
C LEU A 704 3.30 37.82 39.88
N PRO A 705 2.35 36.90 40.11
CA PRO A 705 0.94 37.12 39.83
C PRO A 705 0.38 38.33 40.59
N LYS A 706 -0.63 39.01 40.04
CA LYS A 706 -1.36 40.04 40.78
C LYS A 706 -2.10 39.37 41.93
N SER A 707 -1.64 39.54 43.16
CA SER A 707 -2.37 39.12 44.36
C SER A 707 -3.80 39.67 44.31
N THR A 708 -4.82 38.82 44.48
CA THR A 708 -6.23 39.20 44.62
C THR A 708 -6.55 39.90 45.95
N SER A 709 -5.56 40.48 46.64
CA SER A 709 -5.77 41.32 47.80
C SER A 709 -5.82 42.79 47.40
N THR A 710 -6.98 43.20 46.89
CA THR A 710 -7.46 44.59 47.03
C THR A 710 -7.69 44.84 48.52
N SER A 711 -6.65 45.10 49.32
CA SER A 711 -6.84 45.76 50.62
C SER A 711 -5.53 46.27 51.22
N ARG A 712 -5.61 47.55 51.60
CA ARG A 712 -4.68 48.34 52.41
C ARG A 712 -3.46 48.89 51.66
N SER A 713 -3.72 50.03 51.00
CA SER A 713 -2.86 51.21 51.17
C SER A 713 -2.53 51.35 52.67
N ARG A 714 -1.34 50.90 53.07
CA ARG A 714 -0.72 51.25 54.34
C ARG A 714 0.31 52.32 54.03
N THR A 715 0.13 53.44 54.72
CA THR A 715 1.01 54.59 54.82
C THR A 715 2.49 54.20 54.82
N VAL A 716 3.23 54.91 53.97
CA VAL A 716 4.68 54.78 53.71
C VAL A 716 5.50 55.01 54.97
N THR A 717 6.29 54.01 55.37
CA THR A 717 7.60 54.20 56.03
C THR A 717 8.55 53.06 55.62
N ARG A 718 9.85 53.38 55.54
CA ARG A 718 10.98 52.55 55.07
C ARG A 718 10.85 51.05 55.42
N GLY A 719 10.61 50.19 54.43
CA GLY A 719 10.64 48.73 54.61
C GLY A 719 10.04 47.87 53.49
N VAL A 720 9.19 48.43 52.62
CA VAL A 720 8.40 47.68 51.62
C VAL A 720 9.26 46.92 50.59
N ASN A 721 10.42 47.44 50.22
CA ASN A 721 11.31 46.77 49.25
C ASN A 721 11.98 45.51 49.82
N LYS A 722 12.04 45.34 51.15
CA LYS A 722 12.61 44.14 51.77
C LYS A 722 11.62 42.97 51.67
N GLY A 723 10.33 43.22 51.93
CA GLY A 723 9.26 42.22 51.80
C GLY A 723 9.10 41.70 50.37
N ALA A 724 9.10 42.58 49.36
CA ALA A 724 9.01 42.14 47.96
C ALA A 724 10.20 41.28 47.49
N LYS A 725 11.42 41.55 47.99
CA LYS A 725 12.60 40.72 47.72
C LYS A 725 12.55 39.37 48.45
N GLU A 726 12.04 39.36 49.68
CA GLU A 726 11.82 38.14 50.46
C GLU A 726 10.72 37.27 49.82
N ASP A 727 9.62 37.86 49.34
CA ASP A 727 8.54 37.19 48.63
C ASP A 727 9.02 36.57 47.31
N PHE A 728 9.84 37.30 46.55
CA PHE A 728 10.46 36.81 45.32
C PHE A 728 11.39 35.63 45.60
N ARG A 729 12.25 35.75 46.62
CA ARG A 729 13.16 34.67 47.04
C ARG A 729 12.39 33.43 47.50
N ALA A 730 11.38 33.59 48.35
CA ALA A 730 10.55 32.48 48.82
C ALA A 730 9.80 31.80 47.67
N THR A 731 9.34 32.57 46.68
CA THR A 731 8.70 32.02 45.47
C THR A 731 9.70 31.26 44.59
N LEU A 732 10.93 31.76 44.43
CA LEU A 732 12.00 31.04 43.75
C LEU A 732 12.37 29.73 44.46
N GLU A 733 12.54 29.75 45.78
CA GLU A 733 12.83 28.54 46.58
C GLU A 733 11.70 27.50 46.41
N LYS A 734 10.44 27.95 46.40
CA LYS A 734 9.30 27.08 46.08
C LYS A 734 9.35 26.55 44.64
N GLN A 735 9.76 27.37 43.67
CA GLN A 735 9.84 26.95 42.27
C GLN A 735 10.96 25.93 42.03
N VAL A 736 12.10 26.07 42.71
CA VAL A 736 13.20 25.08 42.67
C VAL A 736 12.74 23.72 43.18
N SER A 737 11.82 23.68 44.16
CA SER A 737 11.23 22.41 44.64
C SER A 737 10.42 21.66 43.57
N ARG A 738 10.04 22.33 42.47
CA ARG A 738 9.34 21.76 41.31
C ARG A 738 10.28 21.31 40.19
N SER A 739 11.61 21.39 40.37
CA SER A 739 12.60 21.09 39.33
C SER A 739 12.56 19.64 38.82
N GLU A 740 12.00 18.70 39.58
CA GLU A 740 11.81 17.30 39.16
C GLU A 740 10.52 17.06 38.35
N GLU A 741 9.66 18.08 38.19
CA GLU A 741 8.44 17.96 37.40
C GLU A 741 8.76 17.69 35.91
N ASN A 742 7.91 16.91 35.24
CA ASN A 742 8.10 16.59 33.83
C ASN A 742 7.83 17.82 32.95
N ILE A 743 8.88 18.33 32.31
CA ILE A 743 8.86 19.50 31.42
C ILE A 743 7.85 19.30 30.27
N GLU A 744 7.70 18.10 29.71
CA GLU A 744 6.76 17.83 28.64
C GLU A 744 5.31 18.08 29.09
N VAL A 745 4.97 17.68 30.33
CA VAL A 745 3.64 17.90 30.94
C VAL A 745 3.41 19.38 31.19
N ILE A 746 4.40 20.10 31.73
CA ILE A 746 4.29 21.54 31.99
C ILE A 746 4.07 22.31 30.69
N LEU A 747 4.87 22.00 29.65
CA LEU A 747 4.73 22.64 28.35
C LEU A 747 3.42 22.27 27.69
N ARG A 748 2.95 21.04 27.85
CA ARG A 748 1.63 20.64 27.40
C ARG A 748 0.53 21.52 28.01
N THR A 749 0.53 21.68 29.33
CA THR A 749 -0.41 22.56 30.03
C THR A 749 -0.30 24.01 29.57
N PHE A 750 0.93 24.53 29.41
CA PHE A 750 1.16 25.88 28.89
C PHE A 750 0.54 26.09 27.50
N LEU A 751 0.78 25.16 26.57
CA LEU A 751 0.27 25.25 25.19
C LEU A 751 -1.27 25.17 25.13
N GLU A 752 -1.91 24.52 26.11
CA GLU A 752 -3.36 24.42 26.21
C GLU A 752 -3.99 25.67 26.86
N GLU A 753 -3.52 26.05 28.05
CA GLU A 753 -4.07 27.15 28.84
C GLU A 753 -3.81 28.52 28.20
N GLU A 754 -2.63 28.68 27.60
CA GLU A 754 -2.17 29.96 27.07
C GLU A 754 -2.28 30.07 25.54
N ARG A 755 -3.04 29.16 24.91
CA ARG A 755 -3.21 29.09 23.45
C ARG A 755 -3.51 30.45 22.81
N ASP A 756 -4.51 31.17 23.31
CA ASP A 756 -4.92 32.45 22.71
C ASP A 756 -3.83 33.52 22.90
N SER A 757 -3.13 33.49 24.04
CA SER A 757 -1.99 34.39 24.30
C SER A 757 -0.84 34.11 23.35
N ILE A 758 -0.52 32.84 23.08
CA ILE A 758 0.51 32.40 22.14
C ILE A 758 0.15 32.84 20.71
N ILE A 759 -1.09 32.62 20.29
CA ILE A 759 -1.56 33.00 18.94
C ILE A 759 -1.62 34.51 18.75
N ASN A 760 -1.98 35.28 19.77
CA ASN A 760 -1.94 36.75 19.71
C ASN A 760 -0.50 37.29 19.65
N CYS A 761 0.46 36.51 20.18
CA CYS A 761 1.88 36.82 20.04
C CYS A 761 2.42 36.51 18.64
N LEU A 762 1.66 35.97 17.68
CA LEU A 762 2.08 35.69 16.30
C LEU A 762 1.35 36.60 15.31
#